data_AF-A0A1G0VB47-F1
#
_entry.id   AF-A0A1G0VB47-F1
#
_cell.length_a   1.000
_cell.length_b   1.000
_cell.length_c   1.000
_cell.angle_alpha   90.00
_cell.angle_beta   90.00
_cell.angle_gamma   90.00
#
_symmetry.space_group_name_H-M   'P 1'
#
loop_
_entity.id
_entity.type
_entity.pdbx_description
1 polymer ?
#
loop_
_entity_poly.entity_id
_entity_poly.type
_entity_poly.pdbx_seq_one_letter_code
_entity_poly.pdbx_strand_id
1 'polypeptide(L)'
;MFKINLIGFLLAMGLSLISTPLIIKLAFRIGAIDKPDNRKIHKTPTPRLGGVGIFLSFIITLIVVEYFFPQANISGLNNNLNLLLISLSLIIVLLLGIFDDVRTLKPGPKFFIQLIAAALIYASGFQISSITNPFTGQLFYLGIFSFPLTVLWITGITNAFNLIDGLDGLATGIAVIAGLTIFAISLLNNDITSAVIGMTLAGSLFGFLRFNFNPAKIFLGDSGSLFVGFSLAILSIQSSTKGSTAFSLIIALLALGIPIIDTLMSMLRRMLAWFLPGQQLKSSMTKKLYSMFLPDKRHIHHQLLASGFSQRTTVIMLYLVSSALGVCAVLVTAGSLNASLIIIGVGFFLVVASRKLGYKEIALFRNGILLKLYSLTILKHSAFQFCLDALSIITALMLSYILTISTYQTVFFNPGPPEFIAAGVIILIQLSAFVFGGLYKRKIVLLGLGDFLQIFRAVLIAVLITVLIMSFAPFLSAASHANIFMMLDFYFLISMVAGSRILFHALNYLFNRESAEGKRILIYGADWKGMIALQTLLQLEQNKKIPVGFLDDDPELEGKFMNGYPIYGGHWKIEGLLKKGKFDEIVMTKEKTEFEILNRIKKITDRYNVPVHVSKINFENMDSISVNRKQKNISLKDSGKLTPKIV
;
A
#
# COMPACT_ATOMS: atom_id res chain seq x y z
N MET A 1 -10.54 -13.95 -37.41
CA MET A 1 -10.50 -13.73 -35.94
C MET A 1 -11.83 -13.21 -35.39
N PHE A 2 -12.33 -12.03 -35.80
CA PHE A 2 -13.54 -11.42 -35.21
C PHE A 2 -14.78 -12.33 -35.21
N LYS A 3 -15.06 -13.03 -36.32
CA LYS A 3 -16.20 -13.96 -36.45
C LYS A 3 -16.20 -15.07 -35.39
N ILE A 4 -15.05 -15.72 -35.15
CA ILE A 4 -14.93 -16.84 -34.19
C ILE A 4 -15.23 -16.34 -32.76
N ASN A 5 -14.65 -15.19 -32.39
CA ASN A 5 -14.88 -14.57 -31.08
C ASN A 5 -16.35 -14.18 -30.88
N LEU A 6 -16.98 -13.58 -31.89
CA LEU A 6 -18.39 -13.22 -31.85
C LEU A 6 -19.30 -14.46 -31.73
N ILE A 7 -19.01 -15.53 -32.47
CA ILE A 7 -19.73 -16.80 -32.37
C ILE A 7 -19.58 -17.39 -30.96
N GLY A 8 -18.36 -17.43 -30.42
CA GLY A 8 -18.11 -17.89 -29.06
C GLY A 8 -18.90 -17.08 -28.03
N PHE A 9 -18.92 -15.75 -28.15
CA PHE A 9 -19.73 -14.88 -27.27
C PHE A 9 -21.22 -15.23 -27.31
N LEU A 10 -21.80 -15.24 -28.51
CA LEU A 10 -23.25 -15.41 -28.71
C LEU A 10 -23.70 -16.82 -28.31
N LEU A 11 -22.89 -17.85 -28.62
CA LEU A 11 -23.17 -19.23 -28.24
C LEU A 11 -23.13 -19.39 -26.72
N ALA A 12 -22.08 -18.90 -26.06
CA ALA A 12 -21.97 -18.97 -24.60
C ALA A 12 -23.09 -18.19 -23.90
N MET A 13 -23.44 -17.01 -24.42
CA MET A 13 -24.55 -16.20 -23.93
C MET A 13 -25.88 -16.95 -24.06
N GLY A 14 -26.16 -17.52 -25.24
CA GLY A 14 -27.37 -18.30 -25.48
C GLY A 14 -27.48 -19.52 -24.56
N LEU A 15 -26.40 -20.31 -24.45
CA LEU A 15 -26.35 -21.47 -23.56
C LEU A 15 -26.53 -21.07 -22.09
N SER A 16 -25.94 -19.96 -21.65
CA SER A 16 -26.10 -19.44 -20.29
C SER A 16 -27.53 -18.97 -19.99
N LEU A 17 -28.17 -18.31 -20.96
CA LEU A 17 -29.58 -17.91 -20.86
C LEU A 17 -30.52 -19.10 -20.71
N ILE A 18 -30.22 -20.22 -21.37
CA ILE A 18 -31.00 -21.45 -21.32
C ILE A 18 -30.70 -22.26 -20.06
N SER A 19 -29.43 -22.37 -19.68
CA SER A 19 -29.00 -23.19 -18.54
C SER A 19 -29.38 -22.57 -17.20
N THR A 20 -29.33 -21.24 -17.07
CA THR A 20 -29.56 -20.55 -15.79
C THR A 20 -30.94 -20.85 -15.17
N PRO A 21 -32.08 -20.80 -15.90
CA PRO A 21 -33.38 -21.24 -15.37
C PRO A 21 -33.42 -22.70 -14.89
N LEU A 22 -32.68 -23.61 -15.55
CA LEU A 22 -32.58 -25.02 -15.13
C LEU A 22 -31.78 -25.16 -13.84
N ILE A 23 -30.68 -24.41 -13.73
CA ILE A 23 -29.85 -24.37 -12.51
C ILE A 23 -30.61 -23.77 -11.33
N ILE A 24 -31.45 -22.76 -11.56
CA ILE A 24 -32.37 -22.24 -10.53
C ILE A 24 -33.23 -23.37 -9.96
N LYS A 25 -33.86 -24.19 -10.81
CA LYS A 25 -34.68 -25.34 -10.37
C LYS A 25 -33.84 -26.39 -9.63
N LEU A 26 -32.62 -26.67 -10.10
CA LEU A 26 -31.71 -27.63 -9.47
C LEU A 26 -31.28 -27.17 -8.08
N ALA A 27 -30.94 -25.89 -7.91
CA ALA A 27 -30.53 -25.31 -6.64
C ALA A 27 -31.60 -25.47 -5.56
N PHE A 28 -32.88 -25.30 -5.92
CA PHE A 28 -33.99 -25.58 -5.01
C PHE A 28 -34.06 -27.05 -4.58
N ARG A 29 -33.79 -28.00 -5.50
CA ARG A 29 -33.82 -29.44 -5.19
C ARG A 29 -32.68 -29.89 -4.27
N ILE A 30 -31.48 -29.33 -4.46
CA ILE A 30 -30.30 -29.73 -3.69
C ILE A 30 -30.09 -28.90 -2.43
N GLY A 31 -30.96 -27.93 -2.17
CA GLY A 31 -30.92 -27.09 -0.96
C GLY A 31 -29.88 -25.97 -1.01
N ALA A 32 -29.30 -25.66 -2.18
CA ALA A 32 -28.35 -24.56 -2.37
C ALA A 32 -29.09 -23.21 -2.45
N ILE A 33 -29.71 -22.81 -1.34
CA ILE A 33 -30.57 -21.62 -1.23
C ILE A 33 -30.03 -20.72 -0.13
N ASP A 34 -29.86 -19.44 -0.45
CA ASP A 34 -29.63 -18.40 0.54
C ASP A 34 -30.91 -18.04 1.27
N LYS A 35 -30.92 -18.16 2.60
CA LYS A 35 -32.03 -17.66 3.41
C LYS A 35 -31.72 -16.23 3.90
N PRO A 36 -32.70 -15.31 3.83
CA PRO A 36 -32.53 -13.96 4.36
C PRO A 36 -32.23 -14.01 5.87
N ASP A 37 -31.34 -13.14 6.31
CA ASP A 37 -30.90 -13.00 7.71
C ASP A 37 -30.78 -11.49 8.02
N ASN A 38 -30.86 -11.10 9.29
CA ASN A 38 -30.74 -9.71 9.76
C ASN A 38 -29.43 -9.02 9.32
N ARG A 39 -28.45 -9.78 8.85
CA ARG A 39 -27.16 -9.30 8.34
C ARG A 39 -27.09 -9.15 6.81
N LYS A 40 -28.08 -9.68 6.07
CA LYS A 40 -28.06 -9.79 4.59
C LYS A 40 -28.99 -8.76 3.95
N ILE A 41 -28.65 -8.29 2.75
CA ILE A 41 -29.36 -7.20 2.05
C ILE A 41 -30.62 -7.71 1.33
N HIS A 42 -30.66 -8.98 0.90
CA HIS A 42 -31.82 -9.56 0.22
C HIS A 42 -32.93 -9.97 1.19
N LYS A 43 -34.17 -9.89 0.72
CA LYS A 43 -35.39 -10.15 1.51
C LYS A 43 -36.09 -11.47 1.17
N THR A 44 -35.71 -12.11 0.07
CA THR A 44 -36.33 -13.35 -0.43
C THR A 44 -35.29 -14.47 -0.47
N PRO A 45 -35.68 -15.75 -0.23
CA PRO A 45 -34.77 -16.86 -0.43
C PRO A 45 -34.31 -16.96 -1.88
N THR A 46 -33.01 -16.92 -2.12
CA THR A 46 -32.41 -16.85 -3.47
C THR A 46 -31.44 -18.01 -3.71
N PRO A 47 -31.57 -18.76 -4.82
CA PRO A 47 -30.63 -19.82 -5.21
C PRO A 47 -29.16 -19.37 -5.27
N ARG A 48 -28.23 -20.25 -4.89
CA ARG A 48 -26.77 -20.05 -4.90
C ARG A 48 -26.08 -21.20 -5.64
N LEU A 49 -26.05 -21.14 -6.98
CA LEU A 49 -25.35 -22.10 -7.86
C LEU A 49 -25.05 -21.50 -9.24
N GLY A 50 -24.98 -20.18 -9.36
CA GLY A 50 -24.85 -19.51 -10.66
C GLY A 50 -23.63 -19.97 -11.45
N GLY A 51 -22.54 -20.31 -10.75
CA GLY A 51 -21.31 -20.83 -11.34
C GLY A 51 -21.48 -22.08 -12.21
N VAL A 52 -22.42 -22.97 -11.88
CA VAL A 52 -22.64 -24.20 -12.66
C VAL A 52 -23.16 -23.88 -14.06
N GLY A 53 -24.11 -22.95 -14.17
CA GLY A 53 -24.66 -22.52 -15.46
C GLY A 53 -23.61 -21.82 -16.32
N ILE A 54 -22.77 -20.98 -15.70
CA ILE A 54 -21.67 -20.28 -16.37
C ILE A 54 -20.61 -21.29 -16.84
N PHE A 55 -20.20 -22.24 -15.98
CA PHE A 55 -19.20 -23.25 -16.32
C PHE A 55 -19.65 -24.14 -17.48
N LEU A 56 -20.89 -24.65 -17.43
CA LEU A 56 -21.42 -25.52 -18.49
C LEU A 56 -21.48 -24.77 -19.83
N SER A 57 -22.02 -23.54 -19.83
CA SER A 57 -22.08 -22.74 -21.06
C SER A 57 -20.69 -22.40 -21.60
N PHE A 58 -19.74 -22.09 -20.73
CA PHE A 58 -18.34 -21.82 -21.09
C PHE A 58 -17.65 -23.04 -21.70
N ILE A 59 -17.64 -24.18 -21.01
CA ILE A 59 -16.94 -25.40 -21.47
C ILE A 59 -17.57 -25.97 -22.74
N ILE A 60 -18.91 -26.05 -22.82
CA ILE A 60 -19.60 -26.52 -24.03
C ILE A 60 -19.23 -25.63 -25.22
N THR A 61 -19.21 -24.30 -25.03
CA THR A 61 -18.83 -23.38 -26.09
C THR A 61 -17.38 -23.56 -26.52
N LEU A 62 -16.44 -23.73 -25.58
CA LEU A 62 -15.03 -23.97 -25.94
C LEU A 62 -14.85 -25.26 -26.74
N ILE A 63 -15.54 -26.35 -26.36
CA ILE A 63 -15.51 -27.62 -27.10
C ILE A 63 -16.07 -27.45 -28.51
N VAL A 64 -17.21 -26.75 -28.65
CA VAL A 64 -17.84 -26.49 -29.95
C VAL A 64 -16.93 -25.61 -30.83
N VAL A 65 -16.36 -24.55 -30.27
CA VAL A 65 -15.47 -23.66 -31.03
C VAL A 65 -14.19 -24.39 -31.45
N GLU A 66 -13.60 -25.21 -30.59
CA GLU A 66 -12.41 -26.01 -30.94
C GLU A 66 -12.70 -27.00 -32.07
N TYR A 67 -13.88 -27.65 -32.04
CA TYR A 67 -14.27 -28.62 -33.06
C TYR A 67 -14.55 -27.98 -34.43
N PHE A 68 -15.29 -26.86 -34.46
CA PHE A 68 -15.68 -26.19 -35.72
C PHE A 68 -14.67 -25.17 -36.22
N PHE A 69 -13.79 -24.65 -35.35
CA PHE A 69 -12.76 -23.68 -35.69
C PHE A 69 -11.40 -24.09 -35.09
N PRO A 70 -10.79 -25.21 -35.54
CA PRO A 70 -9.52 -25.72 -35.00
C PRO A 70 -8.37 -24.69 -35.04
N GLN A 71 -8.43 -23.72 -35.96
CA GLN A 71 -7.50 -22.59 -36.03
C GLN A 71 -7.52 -21.67 -34.80
N ALA A 72 -8.53 -21.76 -33.93
CA ALA A 72 -8.55 -21.08 -32.64
C ALA A 72 -7.49 -21.66 -31.68
N ASN A 73 -7.11 -22.93 -31.88
CA ASN A 73 -6.11 -23.65 -31.12
C ASN A 73 -6.32 -23.45 -29.61
N ILE A 74 -7.56 -23.65 -29.14
CA ILE A 74 -7.93 -23.52 -27.72
C ILE A 74 -7.21 -24.61 -26.93
N SER A 75 -7.07 -25.79 -27.52
CA SER A 75 -6.24 -26.85 -26.95
C SER A 75 -4.75 -26.59 -27.10
N GLY A 76 -4.31 -25.41 -27.58
CA GLY A 76 -2.99 -24.96 -28.07
C GLY A 76 -1.77 -25.17 -27.17
N LEU A 77 -1.72 -26.35 -26.60
CA LEU A 77 -0.71 -26.96 -25.81
C LEU A 77 -0.35 -28.22 -26.60
N ASN A 78 0.91 -28.34 -27.00
CA ASN A 78 1.43 -29.52 -27.71
C ASN A 78 1.40 -30.81 -26.85
N ASN A 79 0.76 -30.77 -25.68
CA ASN A 79 0.79 -31.81 -24.67
C ASN A 79 -0.60 -32.00 -24.04
N ASN A 80 -1.19 -33.18 -24.26
CA ASN A 80 -2.46 -33.61 -23.66
C ASN A 80 -2.46 -33.49 -22.12
N LEU A 81 -1.29 -33.61 -21.49
CA LEU A 81 -1.15 -33.46 -20.05
C LEU A 81 -1.47 -32.03 -19.58
N ASN A 82 -1.08 -31.00 -20.33
CA ASN A 82 -1.34 -29.61 -19.89
C ASN A 82 -2.83 -29.29 -19.95
N LEU A 83 -3.51 -29.73 -21.01
CA LEU A 83 -4.96 -29.57 -21.15
C LEU A 83 -5.72 -30.31 -20.03
N LEU A 84 -5.25 -31.52 -19.69
CA LEU A 84 -5.79 -32.30 -18.57
C LEU A 84 -5.62 -31.57 -17.24
N LEU A 85 -4.42 -31.02 -16.96
CA LEU A 85 -4.13 -30.29 -15.73
C LEU A 85 -5.01 -29.03 -15.58
N ILE A 86 -5.19 -28.26 -16.66
CA ILE A 86 -6.06 -27.08 -16.66
C ILE A 86 -7.51 -27.46 -16.42
N SER A 87 -8.01 -28.45 -17.16
CA SER A 87 -9.38 -28.94 -17.03
C SER A 87 -9.67 -29.46 -15.63
N LEU A 88 -8.74 -30.25 -15.08
CA LEU A 88 -8.82 -30.77 -13.72
C LEU A 88 -8.84 -29.63 -12.69
N SER A 89 -8.01 -28.60 -12.87
CA SER A 89 -7.96 -27.44 -11.97
C SER A 89 -9.28 -26.67 -11.95
N LEU A 90 -9.87 -26.41 -13.13
CA LEU A 90 -11.16 -25.72 -13.24
C LEU A 90 -12.30 -26.54 -12.60
N ILE A 91 -12.30 -27.87 -12.80
CA ILE A 91 -13.28 -28.78 -12.18
C ILE A 91 -13.12 -28.78 -10.67
N ILE A 92 -11.90 -28.87 -10.13
CA ILE A 92 -11.63 -28.83 -8.69
C ILE A 92 -12.19 -27.55 -8.06
N VAL A 93 -11.93 -26.39 -8.67
CA VAL A 93 -12.38 -25.09 -8.15
C VAL A 93 -13.91 -24.96 -8.22
N LEU A 94 -14.53 -25.43 -9.31
CA LEU A 94 -15.99 -25.45 -9.43
C LEU A 94 -16.62 -26.35 -8.36
N LEU A 95 -16.12 -27.59 -8.20
CA LEU A 95 -16.63 -28.54 -7.21
C LEU A 95 -16.45 -28.04 -5.78
N LEU A 96 -15.30 -27.40 -5.49
CA LEU A 96 -15.07 -26.73 -4.21
C LEU A 96 -16.16 -25.69 -3.94
N GLY A 97 -16.45 -24.83 -4.92
CA GLY A 97 -17.47 -23.80 -4.77
C GLY A 97 -18.89 -24.34 -4.69
N ILE A 98 -19.23 -25.39 -5.45
CA ILE A 98 -20.53 -26.09 -5.32
C ILE A 98 -20.66 -26.68 -3.92
N PHE A 99 -19.61 -27.31 -3.41
CA PHE A 99 -19.61 -27.87 -2.07
C PHE A 99 -19.81 -26.76 -1.02
N ASP A 100 -19.13 -25.62 -1.16
CA ASP A 100 -19.26 -24.48 -0.23
C ASP A 100 -20.67 -23.82 -0.29
N ASP A 101 -21.26 -23.74 -1.49
CA ASP A 101 -22.61 -23.23 -1.71
C ASP A 101 -23.70 -24.09 -1.04
N VAL A 102 -23.49 -25.41 -0.99
CA VAL A 102 -24.40 -26.36 -0.32
C VAL A 102 -24.07 -26.51 1.17
N ARG A 103 -22.78 -26.53 1.52
CA ARG A 103 -22.24 -26.75 2.86
C ARG A 103 -21.09 -25.79 3.11
N THR A 104 -21.36 -24.71 3.85
CA THR A 104 -20.35 -23.70 4.18
C THR A 104 -19.08 -24.32 4.77
N LEU A 105 -17.98 -24.20 4.05
CA LEU A 105 -16.66 -24.66 4.42
C LEU A 105 -15.94 -23.66 5.31
N LYS A 106 -14.97 -24.18 6.08
CA LYS A 106 -14.02 -23.32 6.80
C LYS A 106 -13.02 -22.71 5.80
N PRO A 107 -12.55 -21.47 6.02
CA PRO A 107 -11.62 -20.81 5.10
C PRO A 107 -10.31 -21.56 4.84
N GLY A 108 -9.77 -22.26 5.84
CA GLY A 108 -8.51 -23.00 5.72
C GLY A 108 -8.52 -24.09 4.65
N PRO A 109 -9.40 -25.11 4.74
CA PRO A 109 -9.54 -26.13 3.70
C PRO A 109 -9.86 -25.56 2.31
N LYS A 110 -10.71 -24.52 2.24
CA LYS A 110 -11.04 -23.83 0.99
C LYS A 110 -9.78 -23.26 0.32
N PHE A 111 -8.96 -22.54 1.07
CA PHE A 111 -7.71 -21.98 0.57
C PHE A 111 -6.69 -23.04 0.17
N PHE A 112 -6.58 -24.13 0.94
CA PHE A 112 -5.66 -25.23 0.64
C PHE A 112 -5.99 -25.91 -0.71
N ILE A 113 -7.28 -26.16 -0.99
CA ILE A 113 -7.70 -26.75 -2.26
C ILE A 113 -7.43 -25.78 -3.42
N GLN A 114 -7.63 -24.48 -3.24
CA GLN A 114 -7.25 -23.47 -4.23
C GLN A 114 -5.74 -23.46 -4.51
N LEU A 115 -4.89 -23.62 -3.49
CA LEU A 115 -3.44 -23.71 -3.67
C LEU A 115 -3.05 -24.94 -4.53
N ILE A 116 -3.69 -26.09 -4.30
CA ILE A 116 -3.48 -27.29 -5.11
C ILE A 116 -3.88 -27.02 -6.57
N ALA A 117 -5.07 -26.48 -6.81
CA ALA A 117 -5.52 -26.15 -8.15
C ALA A 117 -4.57 -25.15 -8.85
N ALA A 118 -4.09 -24.13 -8.14
CA ALA A 118 -3.14 -23.15 -8.68
C ALA A 118 -1.76 -23.78 -8.98
N ALA A 119 -1.31 -24.74 -8.16
CA ALA A 119 -0.06 -25.47 -8.41
C ALA A 119 -0.16 -26.38 -9.66
N LEU A 120 -1.33 -26.98 -9.91
CA LEU A 120 -1.58 -27.74 -11.15
C LEU A 120 -1.54 -26.83 -12.39
N ILE A 121 -2.08 -25.61 -12.29
CA ILE A 121 -1.96 -24.61 -13.35
C ILE A 121 -0.50 -24.23 -13.61
N TYR A 122 0.29 -23.99 -12.56
CA TYR A 122 1.73 -23.74 -12.71
C TYR A 122 2.43 -24.92 -13.43
N ALA A 123 2.12 -26.16 -13.02
CA ALA A 123 2.67 -27.36 -13.64
C ALA A 123 2.25 -27.54 -15.12
N SER A 124 1.11 -26.98 -15.52
CA SER A 124 0.66 -26.95 -16.92
C SER A 124 1.42 -25.94 -17.80
N GLY A 125 2.33 -25.15 -17.22
CA GLY A 125 3.18 -24.17 -17.90
C GLY A 125 2.68 -22.73 -17.82
N PHE A 126 1.54 -22.47 -17.16
CA PHE A 126 0.99 -21.14 -16.95
C PHE A 126 1.66 -20.49 -15.73
N GLN A 127 2.76 -19.78 -15.97
CA GLN A 127 3.59 -19.22 -14.92
C GLN A 127 3.98 -17.76 -15.18
N ILE A 128 4.12 -16.99 -14.11
CA ILE A 128 4.74 -15.67 -14.13
C ILE A 128 6.26 -15.90 -14.07
N SER A 129 6.90 -16.09 -15.22
CA SER A 129 8.34 -16.43 -15.31
C SER A 129 9.26 -15.21 -15.21
N SER A 130 8.76 -14.05 -15.61
CA SER A 130 9.50 -12.80 -15.62
C SER A 130 8.60 -11.59 -15.39
N ILE A 131 9.21 -10.52 -14.89
CA ILE A 131 8.57 -9.21 -14.70
C ILE A 131 9.44 -8.20 -15.42
N THR A 132 8.84 -7.27 -16.14
CA THR A 132 9.65 -6.20 -16.72
C THR A 132 9.84 -5.06 -15.73
N ASN A 133 11.07 -4.58 -15.66
CA ASN A 133 11.39 -3.34 -15.00
C ASN A 133 10.71 -2.17 -15.75
N PRO A 134 9.78 -1.44 -15.12
CA PRO A 134 9.05 -0.35 -15.78
C PRO A 134 9.92 0.87 -16.10
N PHE A 135 11.12 0.97 -15.53
CA PHE A 135 12.04 2.08 -15.75
C PHE A 135 13.08 1.77 -16.83
N THR A 136 13.55 0.52 -16.92
CA THR A 136 14.60 0.12 -17.88
C THR A 136 14.08 -0.68 -19.06
N GLY A 137 12.83 -1.17 -19.00
CA GLY A 137 12.26 -2.05 -20.02
C GLY A 137 12.87 -3.46 -20.06
N GLN A 138 13.80 -3.78 -19.15
CA GLN A 138 14.48 -5.08 -19.11
C GLN A 138 13.66 -6.14 -18.35
N LEU A 139 13.71 -7.37 -18.84
CA LEU A 139 13.10 -8.54 -18.22
C LEU A 139 13.90 -9.01 -17.01
N PHE A 140 13.24 -9.10 -15.85
CA PHE A 140 13.73 -9.73 -14.65
C PHE A 140 13.13 -11.13 -14.51
N TYR A 141 13.96 -12.17 -14.67
CA TYR A 141 13.52 -13.56 -14.51
C TYR A 141 13.42 -13.94 -13.04
N LEU A 142 12.28 -14.52 -12.64
CA LEU A 142 11.96 -14.78 -11.24
C LEU A 142 12.60 -16.06 -10.69
N GLY A 143 13.01 -17.00 -11.56
CA GLY A 143 13.54 -18.29 -11.14
C GLY A 143 12.62 -19.00 -10.14
N ILE A 144 13.15 -19.36 -8.97
CA ILE A 144 12.40 -20.06 -7.92
C ILE A 144 11.21 -19.25 -7.37
N PHE A 145 11.21 -17.93 -7.50
CA PHE A 145 10.10 -17.07 -7.07
C PHE A 145 8.90 -17.11 -8.02
N SER A 146 9.05 -17.70 -9.21
CA SER A 146 7.95 -17.84 -10.18
C SER A 146 6.79 -18.67 -9.62
N PHE A 147 7.09 -19.79 -8.95
CA PHE A 147 6.10 -20.67 -8.35
C PHE A 147 5.24 -19.97 -7.27
N PRO A 148 5.82 -19.46 -6.16
CA PRO A 148 5.01 -18.83 -5.12
C PRO A 148 4.27 -17.60 -5.64
N LEU A 149 4.87 -16.82 -6.55
CA LEU A 149 4.19 -15.66 -7.13
C LEU A 149 2.98 -16.05 -7.98
N THR A 150 3.11 -17.06 -8.84
CA THR A 150 2.01 -17.54 -9.70
C THR A 150 0.87 -18.10 -8.86
N VAL A 151 1.19 -18.94 -7.87
CA VAL A 151 0.19 -19.53 -6.98
C VAL A 151 -0.53 -18.46 -6.16
N LEU A 152 0.20 -17.50 -5.60
CA LEU A 152 -0.39 -16.37 -4.87
C LEU A 152 -1.21 -15.46 -5.78
N TRP A 153 -0.79 -15.24 -7.03
CA TRP A 153 -1.56 -14.47 -8.00
C TRP A 153 -2.91 -15.14 -8.28
N ILE A 154 -2.89 -16.42 -8.66
CA ILE A 154 -4.10 -17.17 -9.00
C ILE A 154 -5.05 -17.23 -7.80
N THR A 155 -4.56 -17.65 -6.63
CA THR A 155 -5.39 -17.76 -5.42
C THR A 155 -5.84 -16.39 -4.90
N GLY A 156 -4.99 -15.36 -5.01
CA GLY A 156 -5.31 -13.99 -4.61
C GLY A 156 -6.46 -13.40 -5.43
N ILE A 157 -6.38 -13.48 -6.76
CA ILE A 157 -7.44 -13.02 -7.66
C ILE A 157 -8.72 -13.85 -7.47
N THR A 158 -8.59 -15.16 -7.29
CA THR A 158 -9.74 -16.05 -7.03
C THR A 158 -10.52 -15.60 -5.78
N ASN A 159 -9.81 -15.37 -4.67
CA ASN A 159 -10.46 -14.87 -3.45
C ASN A 159 -10.93 -13.43 -3.59
N ALA A 160 -10.29 -12.61 -4.44
CA ALA A 160 -10.75 -11.27 -4.71
C ALA A 160 -12.13 -11.22 -5.36
N PHE A 161 -12.38 -12.08 -6.35
CA PHE A 161 -13.70 -12.22 -6.94
C PHE A 161 -14.74 -12.74 -5.95
N ASN A 162 -14.36 -13.67 -5.08
CA ASN A 162 -15.23 -14.16 -4.00
C ASN A 162 -15.62 -13.05 -3.01
N LEU A 163 -14.70 -12.15 -2.69
CA LEU A 163 -14.94 -11.05 -1.74
C LEU A 163 -15.80 -9.90 -2.31
N ILE A 164 -15.69 -9.62 -3.61
CA ILE A 164 -16.51 -8.57 -4.24
C ILE A 164 -17.93 -9.03 -4.60
N ASP A 165 -18.23 -10.33 -4.54
CA ASP A 165 -19.55 -10.93 -4.80
C ASP A 165 -20.54 -10.67 -3.63
N GLY A 166 -20.69 -9.40 -3.26
CA GLY A 166 -21.55 -8.95 -2.16
C GLY A 166 -22.83 -8.23 -2.60
N LEU A 167 -22.96 -7.90 -3.89
CA LEU A 167 -24.13 -7.24 -4.47
C LEU A 167 -24.54 -7.90 -5.79
N ASP A 168 -25.85 -8.02 -6.01
CA ASP A 168 -26.48 -8.47 -7.26
C ASP A 168 -25.83 -7.83 -8.49
N GLY A 169 -25.26 -8.65 -9.37
CA GLY A 169 -24.62 -8.22 -10.61
C GLY A 169 -23.18 -7.74 -10.45
N LEU A 170 -22.67 -7.42 -9.26
CA LEU A 170 -21.39 -6.72 -9.12
C LEU A 170 -20.21 -7.55 -9.66
N ALA A 171 -19.97 -8.73 -9.09
CA ALA A 171 -18.84 -9.57 -9.48
C ALA A 171 -18.97 -10.05 -10.93
N THR A 172 -20.17 -10.49 -11.34
CA THR A 172 -20.44 -10.94 -12.71
C THR A 172 -20.18 -9.85 -13.74
N GLY A 173 -20.66 -8.61 -13.53
CA GLY A 173 -20.46 -7.54 -14.51
C GLY A 173 -19.02 -7.03 -14.57
N ILE A 174 -18.33 -6.94 -13.42
CA ILE A 174 -16.87 -6.68 -13.40
C ILE A 174 -16.12 -7.77 -14.17
N ALA A 175 -16.51 -9.03 -14.01
CA ALA A 175 -15.91 -10.15 -14.74
C ALA A 175 -16.18 -10.10 -16.26
N VAL A 176 -17.38 -9.66 -16.70
CA VAL A 176 -17.65 -9.39 -18.12
C VAL A 176 -16.69 -8.33 -18.66
N ILE A 177 -16.54 -7.21 -17.94
CA ILE A 177 -15.65 -6.12 -18.35
C ILE A 177 -14.19 -6.60 -18.41
N ALA A 178 -13.74 -7.38 -17.42
CA ALA A 178 -12.41 -7.97 -17.40
C ALA A 178 -12.20 -8.93 -18.60
N GLY A 179 -13.17 -9.79 -18.90
CA GLY A 179 -13.12 -10.70 -20.05
C GLY A 179 -13.04 -9.96 -21.39
N LEU A 180 -13.83 -8.89 -21.56
CA LEU A 180 -13.77 -8.02 -22.74
C LEU A 180 -12.43 -7.26 -22.85
N THR A 181 -11.89 -6.83 -21.72
CA THR A 181 -10.59 -6.15 -21.65
C THR A 181 -9.47 -7.10 -22.06
N ILE A 182 -9.47 -8.33 -21.53
CA ILE A 182 -8.53 -9.39 -21.91
C ILE A 182 -8.67 -9.71 -23.41
N PHE A 183 -9.90 -9.85 -23.92
CA PHE A 183 -10.14 -10.03 -25.36
C PHE A 183 -9.49 -8.92 -26.20
N ALA A 184 -9.68 -7.66 -25.83
CA ALA A 184 -9.10 -6.53 -26.54
C ALA A 184 -7.56 -6.53 -26.49
N ILE A 185 -6.96 -6.77 -25.32
CA ILE A 185 -5.51 -6.90 -25.14
C ILE A 185 -4.96 -8.06 -25.98
N SER A 186 -5.62 -9.21 -25.95
CA SER A 186 -5.23 -10.40 -26.70
C SER A 186 -5.31 -10.18 -28.21
N LEU A 187 -6.29 -9.42 -28.71
CA LEU A 187 -6.31 -9.01 -30.12
C LEU A 187 -5.11 -8.13 -30.49
N LEU A 188 -4.75 -7.17 -29.64
CA LEU A 188 -3.56 -6.33 -29.88
C LEU A 188 -2.26 -7.15 -29.88
N ASN A 189 -2.20 -8.18 -29.04
CA ASN A 189 -1.04 -9.08 -28.94
C ASN A 189 -1.08 -10.24 -29.95
N ASN A 190 -2.05 -10.28 -30.88
CA ASN A 190 -2.28 -11.39 -31.81
C ASN A 190 -2.46 -12.78 -31.13
N ASP A 191 -2.93 -12.80 -29.89
CA ASP A 191 -3.19 -14.01 -29.12
C ASP A 191 -4.63 -14.49 -29.28
N ILE A 192 -4.88 -15.25 -30.36
CA ILE A 192 -6.22 -15.74 -30.75
C ILE A 192 -6.85 -16.58 -29.64
N THR A 193 -6.06 -17.45 -29.00
CA THR A 193 -6.54 -18.39 -27.98
C THR A 193 -7.13 -17.65 -26.79
N SER A 194 -6.37 -16.73 -26.17
CA SER A 194 -6.86 -15.96 -25.03
C SER A 194 -8.02 -15.03 -25.40
N ALA A 195 -8.04 -14.51 -26.64
CA ALA A 195 -9.15 -13.70 -27.14
C ALA A 195 -10.46 -14.51 -27.16
N VAL A 196 -10.42 -15.72 -27.74
CA VAL A 196 -11.60 -16.60 -27.84
C VAL A 196 -12.08 -17.05 -26.45
N ILE A 197 -11.16 -17.43 -25.56
CA ILE A 197 -11.51 -17.88 -24.21
C ILE A 197 -12.09 -16.70 -23.41
N GLY A 198 -11.46 -15.53 -23.45
CA GLY A 198 -11.94 -14.32 -22.77
C GLY A 198 -13.32 -13.88 -23.24
N MET A 199 -13.55 -13.91 -24.56
CA MET A 199 -14.85 -13.56 -25.15
C MET A 199 -15.94 -14.60 -24.82
N THR A 200 -15.59 -15.88 -24.80
CA THR A 200 -16.50 -16.98 -24.41
C THR A 200 -16.91 -16.86 -22.94
N LEU A 201 -15.97 -16.54 -22.05
CA LEU A 201 -16.25 -16.28 -20.64
C LEU A 201 -17.13 -15.03 -20.45
N ALA A 202 -16.84 -13.95 -21.20
CA ALA A 202 -17.68 -12.74 -21.17
C ALA A 202 -19.12 -13.05 -21.64
N GLY A 203 -19.28 -13.88 -22.68
CA GLY A 203 -20.59 -14.31 -23.18
C GLY A 203 -21.39 -15.11 -22.15
N SER A 204 -20.78 -16.13 -21.53
CA SER A 204 -21.45 -16.95 -20.51
C SER A 204 -21.88 -16.11 -19.29
N LEU A 205 -21.02 -15.19 -18.86
CA LEU A 205 -21.31 -14.26 -17.77
C LEU A 205 -22.41 -13.26 -18.15
N PHE A 206 -22.40 -12.73 -19.37
CA PHE A 206 -23.40 -11.77 -19.83
C PHE A 206 -24.80 -12.40 -19.91
N GLY A 207 -24.90 -13.65 -20.37
CA GLY A 207 -26.14 -14.42 -20.33
C GLY A 207 -26.65 -14.64 -18.90
N PHE A 208 -25.74 -14.98 -17.97
CA PHE A 208 -26.08 -15.16 -16.55
C PHE A 208 -26.49 -13.84 -15.87
N LEU A 209 -25.85 -12.73 -16.24
CA LEU A 209 -26.08 -11.39 -15.67
C LEU A 209 -27.56 -10.98 -15.79
N ARG A 210 -28.27 -11.43 -16.83
CA ARG A 210 -29.73 -11.19 -16.98
C ARG A 210 -30.54 -11.64 -15.75
N PHE A 211 -30.14 -12.72 -15.10
CA PHE A 211 -30.81 -13.29 -13.93
C PHE A 211 -30.16 -12.85 -12.61
N ASN A 212 -28.90 -12.44 -12.64
CA ASN A 212 -28.14 -12.01 -11.47
C ASN A 212 -28.24 -10.50 -11.19
N PHE A 213 -28.57 -9.68 -12.17
CA PHE A 213 -28.70 -8.23 -12.01
C PHE A 213 -29.84 -7.85 -11.07
N ASN A 214 -29.67 -6.76 -10.31
CA ASN A 214 -30.59 -6.38 -9.24
C ASN A 214 -32.04 -6.09 -9.72
N PRO A 215 -33.08 -6.71 -9.13
CA PRO A 215 -33.04 -7.74 -8.07
C PRO A 215 -32.69 -9.14 -8.60
N ALA A 216 -31.71 -9.79 -7.96
CA ALA A 216 -31.22 -11.09 -8.41
C ALA A 216 -32.25 -12.22 -8.22
N LYS A 217 -32.39 -13.06 -9.25
CA LYS A 217 -33.14 -14.32 -9.21
C LYS A 217 -32.26 -15.53 -8.84
N ILE A 218 -30.96 -15.39 -9.00
CA ILE A 218 -29.93 -16.37 -8.63
C ILE A 218 -28.64 -15.63 -8.29
N PHE A 219 -27.97 -16.05 -7.23
CA PHE A 219 -26.66 -15.58 -6.86
C PHE A 219 -25.56 -16.37 -7.58
N LEU A 220 -24.46 -15.68 -7.85
CA LEU A 220 -23.28 -16.27 -8.47
C LEU A 220 -22.74 -17.43 -7.61
N GLY A 221 -22.71 -17.22 -6.28
CA GLY A 221 -22.30 -18.23 -5.31
C GLY A 221 -20.79 -18.44 -5.31
N ASP A 222 -20.32 -19.29 -4.42
CA ASP A 222 -18.91 -19.67 -4.35
C ASP A 222 -18.53 -20.55 -5.54
N SER A 223 -19.45 -21.36 -6.08
CA SER A 223 -19.28 -22.07 -7.35
C SER A 223 -18.90 -21.13 -8.49
N GLY A 224 -19.53 -19.95 -8.57
CA GLY A 224 -19.30 -18.99 -9.63
C GLY A 224 -18.14 -18.04 -9.37
N SER A 225 -18.08 -17.43 -8.18
CA SER A 225 -17.05 -16.42 -7.89
C SER A 225 -15.64 -17.00 -7.86
N LEU A 226 -15.47 -18.24 -7.35
CA LEU A 226 -14.19 -18.93 -7.40
C LEU A 226 -13.82 -19.32 -8.84
N PHE A 227 -14.73 -19.95 -9.58
CA PHE A 227 -14.46 -20.36 -10.97
C PHE A 227 -14.09 -19.16 -11.86
N VAL A 228 -14.86 -18.07 -11.77
CA VAL A 228 -14.66 -16.87 -12.57
C VAL A 228 -13.35 -16.18 -12.21
N GLY A 229 -13.07 -16.01 -10.91
CA GLY A 229 -11.83 -15.41 -10.45
C GLY A 229 -10.60 -16.23 -10.86
N PHE A 230 -10.67 -17.54 -10.72
CA PHE A 230 -9.60 -18.46 -11.11
C PHE A 230 -9.35 -18.41 -12.63
N SER A 231 -10.41 -18.43 -13.44
CA SER A 231 -10.32 -18.33 -14.90
C SER A 231 -9.72 -17.00 -15.37
N LEU A 232 -10.16 -15.87 -14.80
CA LEU A 232 -9.61 -14.55 -15.12
C LEU A 232 -8.15 -14.40 -14.68
N ALA A 233 -7.77 -15.02 -13.56
CA ALA A 233 -6.37 -15.02 -13.13
C ALA A 233 -5.46 -15.74 -14.14
N ILE A 234 -5.86 -16.93 -14.61
CA ILE A 234 -5.13 -17.69 -15.64
C ILE A 234 -5.02 -16.88 -16.93
N LEU A 235 -6.15 -16.34 -17.42
CA LEU A 235 -6.19 -15.54 -18.63
C LEU A 235 -5.33 -14.27 -18.55
N SER A 236 -5.27 -13.65 -17.36
CA SER A 236 -4.41 -12.48 -17.15
C SER A 236 -2.92 -12.80 -17.24
N ILE A 237 -2.49 -14.01 -16.85
CA ILE A 237 -1.11 -14.47 -17.01
C ILE A 237 -0.82 -14.78 -18.48
N GLN A 238 -1.73 -15.47 -19.17
CA GLN A 238 -1.54 -15.86 -20.57
C GLN A 238 -1.52 -14.64 -21.52
N SER A 239 -2.48 -13.74 -21.37
CA SER A 239 -2.58 -12.55 -22.23
C SER A 239 -1.41 -11.59 -22.07
N SER A 240 -0.79 -11.56 -20.89
CA SER A 240 0.30 -10.65 -20.55
C SER A 240 1.69 -11.16 -20.92
N THR A 241 1.87 -12.48 -21.09
CA THR A 241 3.15 -13.11 -21.47
C THR A 241 3.43 -13.10 -22.98
N LYS A 242 2.39 -12.98 -23.82
CA LYS A 242 2.52 -12.92 -25.29
C LYS A 242 2.60 -11.51 -25.89
N GLY A 243 2.39 -10.46 -25.08
CA GLY A 243 2.49 -9.05 -25.50
C GLY A 243 3.87 -8.42 -25.25
N SER A 244 3.98 -7.09 -25.42
CA SER A 244 5.17 -6.36 -24.98
C SER A 244 5.32 -6.58 -23.47
N THR A 245 6.33 -7.36 -23.08
CA THR A 245 6.51 -7.81 -21.70
C THR A 245 6.67 -6.65 -20.73
N ALA A 246 7.01 -5.45 -21.21
CA ALA A 246 7.25 -4.22 -20.47
C ALA A 246 6.23 -3.89 -19.37
N PHE A 247 4.96 -4.20 -19.59
CA PHE A 247 3.86 -3.79 -18.70
C PHE A 247 2.90 -4.94 -18.34
N SER A 248 3.32 -6.19 -18.51
CA SER A 248 2.49 -7.40 -18.35
C SER A 248 1.68 -7.46 -17.04
N LEU A 249 2.34 -7.28 -15.89
CA LEU A 249 1.67 -7.23 -14.59
C LEU A 249 0.78 -6.00 -14.40
N ILE A 250 1.17 -4.84 -14.93
CA ILE A 250 0.39 -3.60 -14.80
C ILE A 250 -0.92 -3.72 -15.59
N ILE A 251 -0.86 -4.32 -16.78
CA ILE A 251 -2.05 -4.59 -17.61
C ILE A 251 -3.03 -5.48 -16.86
N ALA A 252 -2.54 -6.55 -16.22
CA ALA A 252 -3.37 -7.44 -15.41
C ALA A 252 -3.95 -6.73 -14.17
N LEU A 253 -3.17 -5.87 -13.51
CA LEU A 253 -3.62 -5.04 -12.39
C LEU A 253 -4.71 -4.05 -12.81
N LEU A 254 -4.62 -3.45 -14.00
CA LEU A 254 -5.63 -2.51 -14.51
C LEU A 254 -6.91 -3.24 -14.93
N ALA A 255 -6.79 -4.36 -15.65
CA ALA A 255 -7.94 -5.16 -16.09
C ALA A 255 -8.76 -5.72 -14.92
N LEU A 256 -8.11 -6.01 -13.78
CA LEU A 256 -8.72 -6.57 -12.57
C LEU A 256 -8.70 -5.58 -11.39
N GLY A 257 -8.60 -4.28 -11.67
CA GLY A 257 -8.25 -3.28 -10.66
C GLY A 257 -9.21 -3.20 -9.49
N ILE A 258 -10.52 -3.22 -9.71
CA ILE A 258 -11.51 -3.15 -8.62
C ILE A 258 -11.37 -4.34 -7.64
N PRO A 259 -11.43 -5.62 -8.07
CA PRO A 259 -11.21 -6.76 -7.18
C PRO A 259 -9.89 -6.68 -6.41
N ILE A 260 -8.80 -6.33 -7.11
CA ILE A 260 -7.46 -6.27 -6.52
C ILE A 260 -7.35 -5.15 -5.48
N ILE A 261 -7.85 -3.95 -5.79
CA ILE A 261 -7.80 -2.81 -4.86
C ILE A 261 -8.64 -3.10 -3.63
N ASP A 262 -9.85 -3.65 -3.78
CA ASP A 262 -10.73 -3.93 -2.66
C ASP A 262 -10.13 -4.97 -1.71
N THR A 263 -9.51 -6.01 -2.27
CA THR A 263 -8.78 -7.03 -1.49
C THR A 263 -7.51 -6.53 -0.84
N LEU A 264 -6.64 -5.85 -1.59
CA LEU A 264 -5.43 -5.26 -1.03
C LEU A 264 -5.77 -4.28 0.10
N MET A 265 -6.80 -3.44 -0.07
CA MET A 265 -7.25 -2.53 0.99
C MET A 265 -7.80 -3.27 2.22
N SER A 266 -8.56 -4.36 2.02
CA SER A 266 -9.01 -5.20 3.15
C SER A 266 -7.84 -5.89 3.86
N MET A 267 -6.89 -6.45 3.11
CA MET A 267 -5.70 -7.11 3.67
C MET A 267 -4.82 -6.12 4.43
N LEU A 268 -4.52 -4.96 3.84
CA LEU A 268 -3.77 -3.88 4.48
C LEU A 268 -4.46 -3.42 5.77
N ARG A 269 -5.78 -3.22 5.75
CA ARG A 269 -6.56 -2.86 6.94
C ARG A 269 -6.38 -3.86 8.08
N ARG A 270 -6.46 -5.15 7.78
CA ARG A 270 -6.36 -6.22 8.79
C ARG A 270 -4.94 -6.42 9.30
N MET A 271 -3.96 -6.32 8.41
CA MET A 271 -2.55 -6.37 8.79
C MET A 271 -2.23 -5.19 9.71
N LEU A 272 -2.71 -3.99 9.39
CA LEU A 272 -2.53 -2.80 10.24
C LEU A 272 -3.29 -2.91 11.56
N ALA A 273 -4.44 -3.60 11.61
CA ALA A 273 -5.17 -3.90 12.84
C ALA A 273 -4.38 -4.78 13.84
N TRP A 274 -3.49 -5.65 13.36
CA TRP A 274 -2.59 -6.41 14.23
C TRP A 274 -1.64 -5.49 15.01
N PHE A 275 -1.17 -4.41 14.40
CA PHE A 275 -0.22 -3.49 15.02
C PHE A 275 -0.88 -2.41 15.91
N LEU A 276 -2.22 -2.37 16.01
CA LEU A 276 -2.98 -1.40 16.81
C LEU A 276 -3.28 -1.92 18.24
N PRO A 277 -2.82 -1.25 19.32
CA PRO A 277 -3.20 -1.59 20.70
C PRO A 277 -4.64 -1.14 21.00
N GLY A 278 -5.44 -2.07 21.51
CA GLY A 278 -6.86 -1.87 21.85
C GLY A 278 -7.74 -3.00 21.31
N GLN A 279 -7.34 -3.66 20.23
CA GLN A 279 -7.86 -4.96 19.79
C GLN A 279 -6.80 -6.03 20.02
N GLN A 280 -6.39 -6.22 21.27
CA GLN A 280 -5.64 -7.41 21.64
C GLN A 280 -6.57 -8.62 21.54
N LEU A 281 -6.70 -9.20 20.34
CA LEU A 281 -6.91 -10.64 20.29
C LEU A 281 -5.65 -11.25 20.92
N LYS A 282 -5.73 -11.58 22.21
CA LYS A 282 -4.82 -12.50 22.89
C LYS A 282 -4.84 -13.81 22.12
N SER A 283 -4.03 -13.93 21.07
CA SER A 283 -4.01 -15.14 20.27
C SER A 283 -2.76 -15.29 19.42
N SER A 284 -2.32 -16.54 19.33
CA SER A 284 -1.26 -17.09 18.48
C SER A 284 -1.29 -16.56 17.03
N MET A 285 -0.12 -16.51 16.38
CA MET A 285 0.08 -16.14 14.96
C MET A 285 -0.99 -16.73 14.02
N THR A 286 -1.40 -17.97 14.28
CA THR A 286 -2.44 -18.69 13.54
C THR A 286 -3.82 -18.02 13.59
N LYS A 287 -4.24 -17.46 14.72
CA LYS A 287 -5.53 -16.73 14.84
C LYS A 287 -5.48 -15.35 14.19
N LYS A 288 -4.29 -14.72 14.11
CA LYS A 288 -4.10 -13.45 13.40
C LYS A 288 -4.18 -13.64 11.89
N LEU A 289 -3.54 -14.69 11.37
CA LEU A 289 -3.69 -15.11 9.98
C LEU A 289 -5.13 -15.53 9.67
N TYR A 290 -5.80 -16.26 10.56
CA TYR A 290 -7.22 -16.61 10.40
C TYR A 290 -8.14 -15.38 10.31
N SER A 291 -7.82 -14.29 11.03
CA SER A 291 -8.59 -13.04 10.97
C SER A 291 -8.54 -12.34 9.62
N MET A 292 -7.58 -12.66 8.75
CA MET A 292 -7.50 -12.17 7.37
C MET A 292 -8.66 -12.67 6.51
N PHE A 293 -9.23 -13.83 6.86
CA PHE A 293 -10.26 -14.53 6.09
C PHE A 293 -11.68 -14.42 6.67
N LEU A 294 -11.88 -13.63 7.74
CA LEU A 294 -13.21 -13.35 8.30
C LEU A 294 -13.94 -12.29 7.44
N PRO A 295 -15.28 -12.31 7.26
CA PRO A 295 -15.98 -11.31 6.44
C PRO A 295 -15.79 -9.85 6.94
N ASP A 296 -15.42 -8.91 6.07
CA ASP A 296 -15.38 -7.45 6.37
C ASP A 296 -16.67 -6.77 5.91
N LYS A 297 -17.07 -5.67 6.56
CA LYS A 297 -18.17 -4.80 6.10
C LYS A 297 -17.68 -3.49 5.47
N ARG A 298 -16.39 -3.39 5.15
CA ARG A 298 -15.75 -2.14 4.68
C ARG A 298 -15.19 -2.22 3.26
N HIS A 299 -15.68 -3.16 2.47
CA HIS A 299 -15.44 -3.22 1.03
C HIS A 299 -15.96 -1.96 0.33
N ILE A 300 -15.42 -1.63 -0.84
CA ILE A 300 -15.75 -0.39 -1.59
C ILE A 300 -17.27 -0.25 -1.76
N HIS A 301 -17.95 -1.36 -2.10
CA HIS A 301 -19.39 -1.37 -2.31
C HIS A 301 -20.20 -1.06 -1.04
N HIS A 302 -19.76 -1.51 0.14
CA HIS A 302 -20.40 -1.16 1.40
C HIS A 302 -20.21 0.32 1.77
N GLN A 303 -19.07 0.92 1.43
CA GLN A 303 -18.83 2.34 1.68
C GLN A 303 -19.69 3.24 0.79
N LEU A 304 -19.88 2.86 -0.48
CA LEU A 304 -20.79 3.54 -1.39
C LEU A 304 -22.25 3.44 -0.89
N LEU A 305 -22.70 2.25 -0.47
CA LEU A 305 -24.02 2.09 0.13
C LEU A 305 -24.19 2.91 1.42
N ALA A 306 -23.18 2.91 2.30
CA ALA A 306 -23.19 3.70 3.54
C ALA A 306 -23.19 5.22 3.29
N SER A 307 -22.69 5.66 2.13
CA SER A 307 -22.75 7.05 1.68
C SER A 307 -24.12 7.45 1.12
N GLY A 308 -25.09 6.53 1.09
CA GLY A 308 -26.46 6.78 0.64
C GLY A 308 -26.75 6.37 -0.81
N PHE A 309 -25.80 5.76 -1.52
CA PHE A 309 -26.06 5.27 -2.89
C PHE A 309 -26.92 4.00 -2.87
N SER A 310 -27.79 3.85 -3.89
CA SER A 310 -28.54 2.62 -4.09
C SER A 310 -27.62 1.48 -4.57
N GLN A 311 -28.04 0.22 -4.37
CA GLN A 311 -27.29 -0.95 -4.87
C GLN A 311 -27.04 -0.89 -6.38
N ARG A 312 -28.07 -0.54 -7.17
CA ARG A 312 -27.94 -0.40 -8.62
C ARG A 312 -26.93 0.69 -9.00
N THR A 313 -27.02 1.85 -8.34
CA THR A 313 -26.11 2.98 -8.59
C THR A 313 -24.67 2.58 -8.26
N THR A 314 -24.44 1.94 -7.12
CA THR A 314 -23.13 1.44 -6.69
C THR A 314 -22.53 0.48 -7.72
N VAL A 315 -23.32 -0.49 -8.21
CA VAL A 315 -22.87 -1.46 -9.22
C VAL A 315 -22.50 -0.78 -10.53
N ILE A 316 -23.33 0.13 -11.04
CA ILE A 316 -23.07 0.87 -12.28
C ILE A 316 -21.82 1.75 -12.14
N MET A 317 -21.63 2.44 -11.01
CA MET A 317 -20.42 3.22 -10.75
C MET A 317 -19.17 2.34 -10.80
N LEU A 318 -19.21 1.15 -10.20
CA LEU A 318 -18.08 0.23 -10.20
C LEU A 318 -17.83 -0.37 -11.60
N TYR A 319 -18.87 -0.58 -12.42
CA TYR A 319 -18.71 -0.94 -13.83
C TYR A 319 -18.02 0.16 -14.63
N LEU A 320 -18.41 1.42 -14.44
CA LEU A 320 -17.80 2.56 -15.12
C LEU A 320 -16.31 2.68 -14.76
N VAL A 321 -15.96 2.57 -13.48
CA VAL A 321 -14.56 2.59 -13.04
C VAL A 321 -13.80 1.39 -13.61
N SER A 322 -14.37 0.18 -13.55
CA SER A 322 -13.73 -1.02 -14.12
C SER A 322 -13.52 -0.89 -15.63
N SER A 323 -14.48 -0.28 -16.35
CA SER A 323 -14.38 -0.05 -17.80
C SER A 323 -13.29 0.98 -18.11
N ALA A 324 -13.21 2.06 -17.34
CA ALA A 324 -12.15 3.06 -17.48
C ALA A 324 -10.76 2.45 -17.25
N LEU A 325 -10.61 1.62 -16.21
CA LEU A 325 -9.36 0.89 -15.96
C LEU A 325 -9.03 -0.10 -17.08
N GLY A 326 -10.05 -0.78 -17.63
CA GLY A 326 -9.89 -1.66 -18.80
C GLY A 326 -9.43 -0.90 -20.05
N VAL A 327 -9.99 0.27 -20.33
CA VAL A 327 -9.53 1.15 -21.42
C VAL A 327 -8.08 1.58 -21.20
N CYS A 328 -7.71 1.96 -19.98
CA CYS A 328 -6.31 2.26 -19.64
C CYS A 328 -5.39 1.05 -19.91
N ALA A 329 -5.81 -0.17 -19.57
CA ALA A 329 -5.04 -1.39 -19.84
C ALA A 329 -4.81 -1.61 -21.35
N VAL A 330 -5.84 -1.39 -22.17
CA VAL A 330 -5.76 -1.47 -23.64
C VAL A 330 -4.84 -0.38 -24.21
N LEU A 331 -4.94 0.86 -23.74
CA LEU A 331 -4.09 1.98 -24.18
C LEU A 331 -2.61 1.81 -23.82
N VAL A 332 -2.34 1.22 -22.65
CA VAL A 332 -0.98 0.86 -22.23
C VAL A 332 -0.43 -0.26 -23.13
N THR A 333 -1.26 -1.27 -23.45
CA THR A 333 -0.88 -2.37 -24.35
C THR A 333 -0.60 -1.89 -25.78
N ALA A 334 -1.36 -0.90 -26.26
CA ALA A 334 -1.18 -0.32 -27.59
C ALA A 334 0.12 0.50 -27.78
N GLY A 335 0.98 0.59 -26.76
CA GLY A 335 2.32 1.17 -26.88
C GLY A 335 2.37 2.70 -26.93
N SER A 336 1.35 3.40 -26.41
CA SER A 336 1.38 4.87 -26.37
C SER A 336 2.48 5.39 -25.44
N LEU A 337 3.26 6.39 -25.88
CA LEU A 337 4.28 7.11 -25.09
C LEU A 337 3.74 7.68 -23.75
N ASN A 338 2.42 7.69 -23.57
CA ASN A 338 1.71 8.18 -22.40
C ASN A 338 1.39 7.09 -21.35
N ALA A 339 1.85 5.85 -21.51
CA ALA A 339 1.56 4.76 -20.56
C ALA A 339 1.96 5.11 -19.11
N SER A 340 3.10 5.77 -18.92
CA SER A 340 3.55 6.27 -17.61
C SER A 340 2.61 7.34 -17.03
N LEU A 341 2.13 8.28 -17.85
CA LEU A 341 1.16 9.30 -17.46
C LEU A 341 -0.20 8.69 -17.10
N ILE A 342 -0.64 7.67 -17.85
CA ILE A 342 -1.87 6.92 -17.54
C ILE A 342 -1.72 6.23 -16.17
N ILE A 343 -0.60 5.57 -15.92
CA ILE A 343 -0.33 4.91 -14.63
C ILE A 343 -0.32 5.93 -13.48
N ILE A 344 0.37 7.07 -13.65
CA ILE A 344 0.41 8.14 -12.64
C ILE A 344 -1.00 8.71 -12.41
N GLY A 345 -1.76 8.96 -13.47
CA GLY A 345 -3.13 9.47 -13.42
C GLY A 345 -4.08 8.51 -12.69
N VAL A 346 -4.01 7.21 -13.00
CA VAL A 346 -4.75 6.16 -12.29
C VAL A 346 -4.34 6.11 -10.82
N GLY A 347 -3.03 6.12 -10.52
CA GLY A 347 -2.53 6.14 -9.15
C GLY A 347 -3.05 7.34 -8.35
N PHE A 348 -3.00 8.54 -8.93
CA PHE A 348 -3.54 9.76 -8.34
C PHE A 348 -5.05 9.67 -8.11
N PHE A 349 -5.81 9.21 -9.12
CA PHE A 349 -7.26 9.01 -9.00
C PHE A 349 -7.60 8.05 -7.86
N LEU A 350 -6.89 6.92 -7.73
CA LEU A 350 -7.11 5.95 -6.66
C LEU A 350 -6.83 6.56 -5.27
N VAL A 351 -5.79 7.38 -5.12
CA VAL A 351 -5.49 8.11 -3.88
C VAL A 351 -6.60 9.12 -3.55
N VAL A 352 -7.11 9.86 -4.53
CA VAL A 352 -8.20 10.84 -4.32
C VAL A 352 -9.52 10.12 -4.00
N ALA A 353 -9.86 9.07 -4.74
CA ALA A 353 -11.08 8.29 -4.56
C ALA A 353 -11.12 7.63 -3.17
N SER A 354 -10.02 7.01 -2.74
CA SER A 354 -9.90 6.40 -1.42
C SER A 354 -10.00 7.42 -0.29
N ARG A 355 -9.47 8.65 -0.47
CA ARG A 355 -9.68 9.78 0.47
C ARG A 355 -11.15 10.18 0.55
N LYS A 356 -11.84 10.35 -0.59
CA LYS A 356 -13.26 10.74 -0.64
C LYS A 356 -14.19 9.69 -0.05
N LEU A 357 -13.90 8.41 -0.24
CA LEU A 357 -14.66 7.30 0.36
C LEU A 357 -14.46 7.18 1.88
N GLY A 358 -13.52 7.95 2.46
CA GLY A 358 -13.35 8.00 3.91
C GLY A 358 -12.61 6.77 4.47
N TYR A 359 -11.80 6.09 3.67
CA TYR A 359 -10.90 5.03 4.14
C TYR A 359 -9.96 5.60 5.21
N LYS A 360 -10.24 5.27 6.48
CA LYS A 360 -9.44 5.67 7.66
C LYS A 360 -8.03 5.09 7.61
N GLU A 361 -7.82 4.07 6.78
CA GLU A 361 -6.55 3.39 6.56
C GLU A 361 -5.51 4.32 5.93
N ILE A 362 -5.94 5.25 5.07
CA ILE A 362 -5.04 6.30 4.54
C ILE A 362 -4.80 7.39 5.57
N ALA A 363 -5.72 7.56 6.51
CA ALA A 363 -5.45 8.37 7.71
C ALA A 363 -4.44 7.69 8.65
N LEU A 364 -4.03 6.43 8.46
CA LEU A 364 -2.96 5.79 9.25
C LEU A 364 -1.56 6.38 8.97
N PHE A 365 -1.33 6.88 7.75
CA PHE A 365 -0.18 7.74 7.44
C PHE A 365 -0.21 9.07 8.20
N ARG A 366 -1.39 9.48 8.68
CA ARG A 366 -1.64 10.71 9.44
C ARG A 366 -1.77 10.48 10.95
N ASN A 367 -2.08 9.26 11.40
CA ASN A 367 -2.45 8.90 12.78
C ASN A 367 -1.35 8.13 13.55
N GLY A 368 -0.09 8.22 13.12
CA GLY A 368 1.02 7.72 13.93
C GLY A 368 1.18 6.21 14.10
N ILE A 369 0.74 5.37 13.16
CA ILE A 369 1.12 3.94 13.19
C ILE A 369 2.62 3.75 12.90
N LEU A 370 3.17 4.50 11.94
CA LEU A 370 4.63 4.59 11.71
C LEU A 370 5.35 5.05 12.99
N LEU A 371 4.71 5.96 13.74
CA LEU A 371 5.19 6.45 15.03
C LEU A 371 5.21 5.35 16.09
N LYS A 372 4.25 4.42 16.06
CA LYS A 372 4.19 3.31 17.02
C LYS A 372 5.18 2.19 16.74
N LEU A 373 5.48 1.90 15.48
CA LEU A 373 6.59 1.00 15.11
C LEU A 373 7.92 1.56 15.61
N TYR A 374 8.14 2.87 15.45
CA TYR A 374 9.32 3.59 15.96
C TYR A 374 9.45 3.57 17.50
N SER A 375 8.36 3.32 18.24
CA SER A 375 8.39 3.22 19.70
C SER A 375 9.08 1.96 20.23
N LEU A 376 9.30 0.94 19.40
CA LEU A 376 10.01 -0.28 19.80
C LEU A 376 11.43 0.09 20.27
N THR A 377 11.80 -0.32 21.48
CA THR A 377 13.10 0.01 22.11
C THR A 377 14.30 -0.27 21.20
N ILE A 378 14.21 -1.29 20.35
CA ILE A 378 15.20 -1.67 19.34
C ILE A 378 15.47 -0.55 18.33
N LEU A 379 14.44 0.17 17.87
CA LEU A 379 14.55 1.25 16.89
C LEU A 379 15.22 2.52 17.46
N LYS A 380 15.35 2.63 18.79
CA LYS A 380 16.01 3.75 19.47
C LYS A 380 17.50 3.53 19.74
N HIS A 381 18.01 2.31 19.55
CA HIS A 381 19.42 1.99 19.77
C HIS A 381 20.29 2.33 18.56
N SER A 382 21.50 2.84 18.81
CA SER A 382 22.53 3.04 17.76
C SER A 382 22.85 1.76 16.98
N ALA A 383 22.62 0.59 17.60
CA ALA A 383 22.73 -0.72 16.95
C ALA A 383 21.75 -0.88 15.76
N PHE A 384 20.53 -0.35 15.85
CA PHE A 384 19.59 -0.40 14.73
C PHE A 384 20.08 0.45 13.56
N GLN A 385 20.61 1.63 13.85
CA GLN A 385 21.20 2.50 12.82
C GLN A 385 22.39 1.84 12.15
N PHE A 386 23.23 1.15 12.94
CA PHE A 386 24.36 0.37 12.44
C PHE A 386 23.91 -0.78 11.52
N CYS A 387 22.86 -1.53 11.89
CA CYS A 387 22.28 -2.57 11.02
C CYS A 387 21.71 -1.99 9.72
N LEU A 388 21.07 -0.84 9.80
CA LEU A 388 20.48 -0.18 8.63
C LEU A 388 21.56 0.37 7.70
N ASP A 389 22.66 0.89 8.24
CA ASP A 389 23.82 1.31 7.45
C ASP A 389 24.54 0.11 6.82
N ALA A 390 24.64 -1.02 7.52
CA ALA A 390 25.16 -2.27 6.95
C ALA A 390 24.30 -2.77 5.77
N LEU A 391 22.97 -2.71 5.92
CA LEU A 391 22.04 -3.05 4.84
C LEU A 391 22.17 -2.06 3.67
N SER A 392 22.34 -0.77 3.95
CA SER A 392 22.54 0.27 2.94
C SER A 392 23.83 0.06 2.15
N ILE A 393 24.92 -0.34 2.83
CA ILE A 393 26.18 -0.72 2.19
C ILE A 393 26.01 -1.93 1.28
N ILE A 394 25.40 -3.02 1.78
CA ILE A 394 25.18 -4.23 0.99
C ILE A 394 24.34 -3.94 -0.26
N THR A 395 23.27 -3.17 -0.10
CA THR A 395 22.36 -2.83 -1.20
C THR A 395 23.00 -1.86 -2.20
N ALA A 396 23.75 -0.85 -1.74
CA ALA A 396 24.50 0.06 -2.61
C ALA A 396 25.57 -0.68 -3.43
N LEU A 397 26.34 -1.57 -2.80
CA LEU A 397 27.35 -2.38 -3.48
C LEU A 397 26.72 -3.32 -4.51
N MET A 398 25.62 -3.99 -4.16
CA MET A 398 24.90 -4.88 -5.10
C MET A 398 24.31 -4.10 -6.28
N LEU A 399 23.67 -2.96 -6.03
CA LEU A 399 23.11 -2.11 -7.09
C LEU A 399 24.20 -1.54 -8.00
N SER A 400 25.28 -1.05 -7.41
CA SER A 400 26.43 -0.54 -8.17
C SER A 400 27.06 -1.64 -9.02
N TYR A 401 27.21 -2.85 -8.48
CA TYR A 401 27.76 -4.00 -9.18
C TYR A 401 26.88 -4.42 -10.36
N ILE A 402 25.57 -4.58 -10.11
CA ILE A 402 24.58 -4.96 -11.13
C ILE A 402 24.55 -3.93 -12.25
N LEU A 403 24.52 -2.64 -11.92
CA LEU A 403 24.42 -1.57 -12.92
C LEU A 403 25.73 -1.43 -13.72
N THR A 404 26.88 -1.57 -13.07
CA THR A 404 28.17 -1.57 -13.75
C THR A 404 28.24 -2.74 -14.75
N ILE A 405 27.87 -3.96 -14.35
CA ILE A 405 27.90 -5.12 -15.26
C ILE A 405 26.87 -5.00 -16.38
N SER A 406 25.66 -4.51 -16.07
CA SER A 406 24.58 -4.35 -17.06
C SER A 406 24.92 -3.37 -18.19
N THR A 407 25.85 -2.44 -17.93
CA THR A 407 26.28 -1.41 -18.90
C THR A 407 27.24 -1.98 -19.96
N TYR A 408 27.92 -3.11 -19.68
CA TYR A 408 29.04 -3.60 -20.51
C TYR A 408 28.83 -4.95 -21.19
N GLN A 409 27.62 -5.53 -21.11
CA GLN A 409 27.14 -6.62 -21.97
C GLN A 409 28.00 -7.90 -22.06
N THR A 410 28.93 -8.14 -21.13
CA THR A 410 29.69 -9.38 -21.07
C THR A 410 29.04 -10.38 -20.11
N VAL A 411 28.77 -11.56 -20.67
CA VAL A 411 28.47 -12.88 -20.08
C VAL A 411 28.19 -12.92 -18.56
N PHE A 412 27.04 -13.50 -18.19
CA PHE A 412 26.65 -13.89 -16.82
C PHE A 412 27.86 -14.30 -15.98
N PHE A 413 28.39 -13.35 -15.22
CA PHE A 413 29.46 -13.59 -14.27
C PHE A 413 28.80 -14.22 -13.05
N ASN A 414 29.02 -15.52 -12.85
CA ASN A 414 28.58 -16.21 -11.65
C ASN A 414 29.64 -15.93 -10.57
N PRO A 415 29.38 -15.10 -9.55
CA PRO A 415 30.39 -14.72 -8.58
C PRO A 415 30.90 -15.97 -7.87
N GLY A 416 32.20 -16.21 -7.94
CA GLY A 416 32.86 -17.27 -7.21
C GLY A 416 33.01 -16.93 -5.72
N PRO A 417 33.52 -17.87 -4.91
CA PRO A 417 33.89 -17.64 -3.53
C PRO A 417 34.77 -16.38 -3.29
N PRO A 418 35.79 -16.08 -4.11
CA PRO A 418 36.65 -14.91 -3.89
C PRO A 418 35.96 -13.54 -4.12
N GLU A 419 34.93 -13.45 -4.96
CA GLU A 419 34.11 -12.23 -5.12
C GLU A 419 33.22 -11.99 -3.91
N PHE A 420 32.66 -13.06 -3.32
CA PHE A 420 31.91 -12.96 -2.07
C PHE A 420 32.80 -12.55 -0.90
N ILE A 421 34.03 -13.07 -0.83
CA ILE A 421 35.03 -12.67 0.17
C ILE A 421 35.39 -11.19 -0.01
N ALA A 422 35.62 -10.74 -1.24
CA ALA A 422 35.90 -9.33 -1.54
C ALA A 422 34.76 -8.41 -1.11
N ALA A 423 33.50 -8.76 -1.44
CA ALA A 423 32.32 -8.00 -1.01
C ALA A 423 32.23 -7.93 0.52
N GLY A 424 32.48 -9.05 1.22
CA GLY A 424 32.53 -9.10 2.68
C GLY A 424 33.58 -8.17 3.28
N VAL A 425 34.78 -8.13 2.69
CA VAL A 425 35.87 -7.23 3.12
C VAL A 425 35.48 -5.77 2.90
N ILE A 426 34.90 -5.42 1.76
CA ILE A 426 34.47 -4.05 1.45
C ILE A 426 33.40 -3.57 2.44
N ILE A 427 32.42 -4.42 2.76
CA ILE A 427 31.37 -4.10 3.74
C ILE A 427 32.00 -3.75 5.11
N LEU A 428 32.94 -4.58 5.58
CA LEU A 428 33.63 -4.35 6.87
C LEU A 428 34.40 -3.03 6.88
N ILE A 429 35.00 -2.66 5.76
CA ILE A 429 35.81 -1.45 5.62
C ILE A 429 34.93 -0.20 5.57
N GLN A 430 33.85 -0.23 4.78
CA GLN A 430 32.91 0.88 4.71
C GLN A 430 32.21 1.11 6.07
N LEU A 431 31.85 0.03 6.78
CA LEU A 431 31.34 0.12 8.16
C LEU A 431 32.37 0.70 9.13
N SER A 432 33.63 0.27 9.04
CA SER A 432 34.71 0.82 9.87
C SER A 432 34.92 2.31 9.59
N ALA A 433 34.90 2.73 8.33
CA ALA A 433 34.98 4.13 7.93
C ALA A 433 33.82 4.97 8.50
N PHE A 434 32.61 4.41 8.60
CA PHE A 434 31.49 5.10 9.25
C PHE A 434 31.68 5.28 10.76
N VAL A 435 32.28 4.27 11.43
CA VAL A 435 32.63 4.36 12.87
C VAL A 435 33.69 5.42 13.12
N PHE A 436 34.79 5.42 12.36
CA PHE A 436 35.86 6.40 12.50
C PHE A 436 35.45 7.80 12.04
N GLY A 437 34.63 7.91 11.00
CA GLY A 437 33.98 9.14 10.53
C GLY A 437 32.98 9.74 11.52
N GLY A 438 32.74 9.06 12.64
CA GLY A 438 31.98 9.58 13.77
C GLY A 438 30.47 9.55 13.57
N LEU A 439 29.95 8.80 12.60
CA LEU A 439 28.51 8.71 12.30
C LEU A 439 27.67 8.12 13.45
N TYR A 440 28.32 7.50 14.43
CA TYR A 440 27.67 6.91 15.60
C TYR A 440 28.02 7.61 16.93
N LYS A 441 28.81 8.70 16.90
CA LYS A 441 29.32 9.36 18.13
C LYS A 441 28.37 10.40 18.71
N ARG A 442 27.33 10.85 17.98
CA ARG A 442 26.40 11.90 18.44
C ARG A 442 24.94 11.47 18.26
N LYS A 443 24.08 11.81 19.24
CA LYS A 443 22.63 11.82 19.05
C LYS A 443 22.27 13.07 18.24
N ILE A 444 21.84 12.88 17.00
CA ILE A 444 21.43 13.98 16.12
C ILE A 444 20.02 14.43 16.56
N VAL A 445 19.93 15.57 17.25
CA VAL A 445 18.66 16.13 17.76
C VAL A 445 18.00 17.05 16.73
N LEU A 446 18.77 17.71 15.86
CA LEU A 446 18.30 18.44 14.67
C LEU A 446 19.30 18.21 13.52
N LEU A 447 18.78 17.89 12.32
CA LEU A 447 19.61 17.77 11.12
C LEU A 447 20.07 19.16 10.66
N GLY A 448 21.36 19.45 10.88
CA GLY A 448 22.01 20.64 10.34
C GLY A 448 22.85 20.35 9.09
N LEU A 449 23.29 21.41 8.41
CA LEU A 449 24.31 21.32 7.34
C LEU A 449 25.56 20.56 7.79
N GLY A 450 25.92 20.66 9.07
CA GLY A 450 27.05 19.94 9.67
C GLY A 450 26.90 18.42 9.65
N ASP A 451 25.69 17.90 9.87
CA ASP A 451 25.44 16.44 9.86
C ASP A 451 25.50 15.89 8.43
N PHE A 452 24.98 16.65 7.46
CA PHE A 452 25.08 16.28 6.05
C PHE A 452 26.54 16.27 5.58
N LEU A 453 27.34 17.27 5.98
CA LEU A 453 28.78 17.30 5.71
C LEU A 453 29.53 16.14 6.38
N GLN A 454 29.08 15.69 7.56
CA GLN A 454 29.66 14.53 8.23
C GLN A 454 29.35 13.22 7.49
N ILE A 455 28.10 13.03 7.04
CA ILE A 455 27.70 11.89 6.20
C ILE A 455 28.48 11.88 4.90
N PHE A 456 28.53 13.03 4.22
CA PHE A 456 29.28 13.19 2.97
C PHE A 456 30.74 12.79 3.15
N ARG A 457 31.42 13.31 4.19
CA ARG A 457 32.83 12.98 4.47
C ARG A 457 33.03 11.50 4.78
N ALA A 458 32.16 10.90 5.60
CA ALA A 458 32.27 9.49 5.97
C ALA A 458 32.06 8.56 4.77
N VAL A 459 31.08 8.84 3.91
CA VAL A 459 30.82 8.08 2.67
C VAL A 459 31.96 8.28 1.67
N LEU A 460 32.45 9.51 1.51
CA LEU A 460 33.57 9.79 0.61
C LEU A 460 34.83 9.02 1.03
N ILE A 461 35.18 9.04 2.32
CA ILE A 461 36.33 8.28 2.85
C ILE A 461 36.13 6.77 2.65
N ALA A 462 34.93 6.26 2.94
CA ALA A 462 34.61 4.84 2.77
C ALA A 462 34.81 4.36 1.32
N VAL A 463 34.30 5.14 0.35
CA VAL A 463 34.44 4.83 -1.08
C VAL A 463 35.91 4.95 -1.51
N LEU A 464 36.63 6.01 -1.11
CA LEU A 464 38.05 6.19 -1.45
C LEU A 464 38.95 5.05 -0.93
N ILE A 465 38.71 4.55 0.29
CA ILE A 465 39.44 3.39 0.82
C ILE A 465 39.09 2.12 0.03
N THR A 466 37.82 1.96 -0.36
CA THR A 466 37.36 0.85 -1.21
C THR A 466 38.09 0.87 -2.56
N VAL A 467 38.23 2.04 -3.18
CA VAL A 467 39.00 2.25 -4.44
C VAL A 467 40.44 1.81 -4.27
N LEU A 468 41.10 2.28 -3.21
CA LEU A 468 42.50 1.99 -2.95
C LEU A 468 42.72 0.47 -2.85
N ILE A 469 41.86 -0.24 -2.14
CA ILE A 469 42.00 -1.68 -1.94
C ILE A 469 41.71 -2.47 -3.22
N MET A 470 40.69 -2.07 -3.99
CA MET A 470 40.42 -2.67 -5.29
C MET A 470 41.61 -2.50 -6.26
N SER A 471 42.35 -1.39 -6.17
CA SER A 471 43.49 -1.13 -7.05
C SER A 471 44.70 -2.05 -6.80
N PHE A 472 44.81 -2.64 -5.61
CA PHE A 472 45.90 -3.55 -5.23
C PHE A 472 45.51 -5.03 -5.23
N ALA A 473 44.24 -5.37 -5.46
CA ALA A 473 43.75 -6.76 -5.46
C ALA A 473 43.69 -7.34 -6.89
N PRO A 474 44.63 -8.22 -7.31
CA PRO A 474 44.74 -8.69 -8.71
C PRO A 474 43.54 -9.52 -9.17
N PHE A 475 42.84 -10.15 -8.22
CA PHE A 475 41.63 -10.93 -8.45
C PHE A 475 40.40 -10.07 -8.81
N LEU A 476 40.42 -8.77 -8.52
CA LEU A 476 39.36 -7.79 -8.81
C LEU A 476 39.63 -7.00 -10.09
N SER A 477 40.47 -7.50 -11.00
CA SER A 477 40.96 -6.79 -12.20
C SER A 477 39.89 -6.56 -13.28
N ALA A 478 38.87 -5.77 -12.92
CA ALA A 478 38.05 -4.95 -13.80
C ALA A 478 38.44 -3.46 -13.62
N ALA A 479 39.75 -3.17 -13.56
CA ALA A 479 40.29 -1.82 -13.34
C ALA A 479 39.76 -0.77 -14.34
N SER A 480 39.38 -1.19 -15.55
CA SER A 480 38.77 -0.32 -16.57
C SER A 480 37.35 0.15 -16.24
N HIS A 481 36.67 -0.48 -15.27
CA HIS A 481 35.25 -0.25 -14.95
C HIS A 481 35.04 0.20 -13.49
N ALA A 482 36.12 0.24 -12.71
CA ALA A 482 36.11 0.67 -11.32
C ALA A 482 35.56 2.10 -11.16
N ASN A 483 35.86 3.01 -12.08
CA ASN A 483 35.40 4.41 -12.00
C ASN A 483 33.87 4.55 -11.98
N ILE A 484 33.15 3.80 -12.83
CA ILE A 484 31.69 3.86 -12.89
C ILE A 484 31.07 3.18 -11.67
N PHE A 485 31.58 2.01 -11.29
CA PHE A 485 31.19 1.32 -10.06
C PHE A 485 31.35 2.22 -8.83
N MET A 486 32.45 2.98 -8.74
CA MET A 486 32.72 3.85 -7.60
C MET A 486 31.81 5.07 -7.57
N MET A 487 31.50 5.67 -8.73
CA MET A 487 30.55 6.78 -8.82
C MET A 487 29.13 6.33 -8.43
N LEU A 488 28.72 5.14 -8.88
CA LEU A 488 27.44 4.55 -8.54
C LEU A 488 27.36 4.15 -7.05
N ASP A 489 28.41 3.52 -6.51
CA ASP A 489 28.48 3.16 -5.10
C ASP A 489 28.42 4.40 -4.21
N PHE A 490 29.20 5.44 -4.52
CA PHE A 490 29.13 6.72 -3.81
C PHE A 490 27.71 7.32 -3.84
N TYR A 491 27.08 7.35 -5.02
CA TYR A 491 25.74 7.93 -5.19
C TYR A 491 24.65 7.14 -4.44
N PHE A 492 24.65 5.81 -4.54
CA PHE A 492 23.66 4.98 -3.83
C PHE A 492 23.90 5.02 -2.33
N LEU A 493 25.15 4.89 -1.90
CA LEU A 493 25.51 4.85 -0.49
C LEU A 493 25.19 6.17 0.21
N ILE A 494 25.53 7.32 -0.39
CA ILE A 494 25.19 8.62 0.20
C ILE A 494 23.67 8.83 0.22
N SER A 495 22.95 8.42 -0.82
CA SER A 495 21.49 8.57 -0.90
C SER A 495 20.77 7.72 0.13
N MET A 496 21.21 6.47 0.32
CA MET A 496 20.62 5.55 1.31
C MET A 496 20.95 5.95 2.74
N VAL A 497 22.19 6.34 3.03
CA VAL A 497 22.60 6.78 4.37
C VAL A 497 21.97 8.13 4.72
N ALA A 498 21.97 9.11 3.81
CA ALA A 498 21.29 10.38 4.06
C ALA A 498 19.77 10.20 4.17
N GLY A 499 19.17 9.42 3.27
CA GLY A 499 17.75 9.10 3.28
C GLY A 499 17.31 8.40 4.56
N SER A 500 18.12 7.45 5.07
CA SER A 500 17.83 6.78 6.34
C SER A 500 17.91 7.71 7.53
N ARG A 501 18.87 8.66 7.54
CA ARG A 501 19.02 9.66 8.61
C ARG A 501 17.89 10.69 8.59
N ILE A 502 17.49 11.16 7.40
CA ILE A 502 16.33 12.05 7.23
C ILE A 502 15.06 11.35 7.69
N LEU A 503 14.86 10.10 7.27
CA LEU A 503 13.70 9.31 7.68
C LEU A 503 13.68 9.10 9.20
N PHE A 504 14.80 8.72 9.79
CA PHE A 504 14.93 8.55 11.25
C PHE A 504 14.66 9.85 12.01
N HIS A 505 15.15 10.99 11.51
CA HIS A 505 14.92 12.29 12.10
C HIS A 505 13.47 12.76 11.96
N ALA A 506 12.87 12.60 10.77
CA ALA A 506 11.47 12.90 10.53
C ALA A 506 10.57 12.05 11.45
N LEU A 507 10.91 10.78 11.64
CA LEU A 507 10.22 9.90 12.58
C LEU A 507 10.40 10.33 14.04
N ASN A 508 11.62 10.71 14.47
CA ASN A 508 11.88 11.24 15.82
C ASN A 508 11.10 12.54 16.10
N TYR A 509 11.12 13.48 15.15
CA TYR A 509 10.40 14.75 15.25
C TYR A 509 8.89 14.53 15.37
N LEU A 510 8.35 13.60 14.58
CA LEU A 510 6.95 13.22 14.68
C LEU A 510 6.65 12.44 15.99
N PHE A 511 7.60 11.66 16.54
CA PHE A 511 7.41 10.77 17.71
C PHE A 511 7.39 11.50 19.05
N ASN A 512 8.29 12.46 19.24
CA ASN A 512 8.32 13.28 20.45
C ASN A 512 7.04 14.13 20.63
N ARG A 513 6.21 14.21 19.59
CA ARG A 513 4.93 14.93 19.60
C ARG A 513 3.76 14.14 20.19
N GLU A 514 3.78 12.80 20.14
CA GLU A 514 2.65 11.96 20.55
C GLU A 514 2.91 11.08 21.79
N SER A 515 4.17 10.82 22.16
CA SER A 515 4.51 9.84 23.21
C SER A 515 4.86 10.41 24.59
N ALA A 516 4.69 11.71 24.81
CA ALA A 516 4.83 12.26 26.15
C ALA A 516 3.59 11.90 26.99
N GLU A 517 3.73 11.16 28.08
CA GLU A 517 2.76 11.22 29.17
C GLU A 517 2.98 12.55 29.87
N GLY A 518 2.02 13.46 29.74
CA GLY A 518 2.20 14.83 30.21
C GLY A 518 0.95 15.69 30.14
N LYS A 519 0.97 16.80 30.87
CA LYS A 519 -0.12 17.78 30.87
C LYS A 519 -0.21 18.43 29.50
N ARG A 520 -1.37 18.34 28.87
CA ARG A 520 -1.64 18.93 27.56
C ARG A 520 -1.80 20.44 27.69
N ILE A 521 -0.92 21.19 27.05
CA ILE A 521 -0.83 22.63 27.15
C ILE A 521 -1.40 23.28 25.90
N LEU A 522 -2.31 24.21 26.11
CA LEU A 522 -2.81 25.09 25.07
C LEU A 522 -2.13 26.46 25.21
N ILE A 523 -1.53 26.96 24.13
CA ILE A 523 -0.80 28.24 24.15
C ILE A 523 -1.75 29.34 23.68
N TYR A 524 -1.91 30.40 24.47
CA TYR A 524 -2.74 31.55 24.12
C TYR A 524 -1.89 32.68 23.55
N GLY A 525 -2.06 32.96 22.26
CA GLY A 525 -1.28 33.86 21.41
C GLY A 525 -0.53 33.07 20.33
N ALA A 526 -1.01 33.13 19.09
CA ALA A 526 -0.37 32.57 17.90
C ALA A 526 0.54 33.62 17.24
N ASP A 527 1.51 34.12 17.99
CA ASP A 527 2.51 35.08 17.54
C ASP A 527 3.93 34.55 17.79
N TRP A 528 4.94 35.39 17.57
CA TRP A 528 6.33 35.02 17.81
C TRP A 528 6.63 34.68 19.29
N LYS A 529 5.92 35.29 20.26
CA LYS A 529 6.05 34.96 21.69
C LYS A 529 5.46 33.58 21.99
N GLY A 530 4.31 33.27 21.39
CA GLY A 530 3.71 31.94 21.37
C GLY A 530 4.65 30.88 20.77
N MET A 531 5.33 31.21 19.67
CA MET A 531 6.34 30.34 19.06
C MET A 531 7.54 30.09 19.97
N ILE A 532 8.05 31.11 20.66
CA ILE A 532 9.15 30.94 21.62
C ILE A 532 8.69 30.04 22.77
N ALA A 533 7.51 30.27 23.34
CA ALA A 533 6.96 29.42 24.38
C ALA A 533 6.80 27.96 23.91
N LEU A 534 6.34 27.75 22.66
CA LEU A 534 6.29 26.43 22.05
C LEU A 534 7.67 25.77 21.96
N GLN A 535 8.68 26.49 21.47
CA GLN A 535 10.05 25.96 21.37
C GLN A 535 10.65 25.64 22.74
N THR A 536 10.44 26.51 23.73
CA THR A 536 10.88 26.30 25.11
C THR A 536 10.19 25.08 25.72
N LEU A 537 8.88 24.91 25.54
CA LEU A 537 8.14 23.73 26.00
C LEU A 537 8.64 22.44 25.34
N LEU A 538 9.01 22.49 24.06
CA LEU A 538 9.54 21.34 23.34
C LEU A 538 10.99 20.98 23.72
N GLN A 539 11.77 21.95 24.22
CA GLN A 539 13.15 21.72 24.67
C GLN A 539 13.26 21.30 26.14
N LEU A 540 12.29 21.65 26.98
CA LEU A 540 12.28 21.30 28.40
C LEU A 540 11.78 19.86 28.61
N GLU A 541 12.65 18.87 28.41
CA GLU A 541 12.34 17.43 28.61
C GLU A 541 11.83 17.10 30.03
N GLN A 542 12.16 17.91 31.04
CA GLN A 542 11.84 17.63 32.45
C GLN A 542 10.36 17.82 32.82
N ASN A 543 9.56 18.57 32.05
CA ASN A 543 8.28 19.07 32.54
C ASN A 543 7.05 18.23 32.17
N LYS A 544 7.15 17.14 31.39
CA LYS A 544 5.99 16.35 30.94
C LYS A 544 4.84 17.28 30.47
N LYS A 545 5.13 18.26 29.62
CA LYS A 545 4.16 19.24 29.09
C LYS A 545 4.04 19.03 27.58
N ILE A 546 2.82 18.89 27.07
CA ILE A 546 2.55 18.53 25.67
C ILE A 546 1.79 19.67 24.99
N PRO A 547 2.40 20.48 24.11
CA PRO A 547 1.65 21.49 23.38
C PRO A 547 0.59 20.82 22.48
N VAL A 548 -0.67 21.25 22.54
CA VAL A 548 -1.77 20.68 21.74
C VAL A 548 -2.29 21.62 20.66
N GLY A 549 -1.91 22.90 20.69
CA GLY A 549 -2.39 23.90 19.77
C GLY A 549 -2.25 25.32 20.30
N PHE A 550 -2.71 26.25 19.49
CA PHE A 550 -2.78 27.66 19.84
C PHE A 550 -4.24 28.12 19.94
N LEU A 551 -4.45 29.16 20.75
CA LEU A 551 -5.61 30.02 20.71
C LEU A 551 -5.17 31.41 20.27
N ASP A 552 -5.92 32.02 19.36
CA ASP A 552 -5.72 33.40 18.97
C ASP A 552 -7.06 34.06 18.69
N ASP A 553 -7.21 35.31 19.14
CA ASP A 553 -8.44 36.08 18.97
C ASP A 553 -8.63 36.58 17.54
N ASP A 554 -7.60 36.49 16.69
CA ASP A 554 -7.72 36.79 15.26
C ASP A 554 -8.55 35.69 14.54
N PRO A 555 -9.77 36.01 14.05
CA PRO A 555 -10.62 35.05 13.35
C PRO A 555 -10.02 34.56 12.03
N GLU A 556 -9.09 35.31 11.41
CA GLU A 556 -8.42 34.86 10.19
C GLU A 556 -7.44 33.71 10.44
N LEU A 557 -6.99 33.54 11.68
CA LEU A 557 -6.10 32.46 12.08
C LEU A 557 -6.86 31.17 12.46
N GLU A 558 -8.18 31.22 12.67
CA GLU A 558 -8.98 30.06 13.06
C GLU A 558 -8.90 28.94 11.98
N GLY A 559 -8.52 27.74 12.41
CA GLY A 559 -8.38 26.57 11.53
C GLY A 559 -7.08 26.51 10.73
N LYS A 560 -6.23 27.55 10.79
CA LYS A 560 -4.86 27.51 10.25
C LYS A 560 -3.91 26.76 11.19
N PHE A 561 -2.68 26.53 10.73
CA PHE A 561 -1.64 25.84 11.47
C PHE A 561 -0.44 26.76 11.70
N MET A 562 0.13 26.71 12.91
CA MET A 562 1.38 27.37 13.27
C MET A 562 2.40 26.31 13.70
N ASN A 563 3.51 26.20 12.96
CA ASN A 563 4.56 25.18 13.17
C ASN A 563 3.99 23.75 13.31
N GLY A 564 2.99 23.42 12.50
CA GLY A 564 2.29 22.13 12.52
C GLY A 564 1.21 21.97 13.59
N TYR A 565 1.02 22.94 14.51
CA TYR A 565 -0.02 22.92 15.54
C TYR A 565 -1.27 23.70 15.10
N PRO A 566 -2.49 23.17 15.34
CA PRO A 566 -3.71 23.84 14.94
C PRO A 566 -3.97 25.08 15.80
N ILE A 567 -4.49 26.13 15.17
CA ILE A 567 -5.04 27.31 15.84
C ILE A 567 -6.55 27.07 15.95
N TYR A 568 -7.04 26.85 17.17
CA TYR A 568 -8.43 26.44 17.40
C TYR A 568 -9.44 27.59 17.31
N GLY A 569 -8.97 28.83 17.22
CA GLY A 569 -9.74 30.08 17.31
C GLY A 569 -9.46 30.81 18.63
N GLY A 570 -10.30 31.79 18.96
CA GLY A 570 -10.13 32.64 20.13
C GLY A 570 -10.68 32.06 21.44
N HIS A 571 -10.78 32.92 22.45
CA HIS A 571 -11.26 32.57 23.78
C HIS A 571 -12.68 31.94 23.80
N TRP A 572 -13.52 32.19 22.79
CA TRP A 572 -14.86 31.60 22.67
C TRP A 572 -14.87 30.07 22.46
N LYS A 573 -13.77 29.46 22.01
CA LYS A 573 -13.68 28.00 21.78
C LYS A 573 -13.26 27.19 23.00
N ILE A 574 -12.74 27.86 24.03
CA ILE A 574 -12.17 27.23 25.23
C ILE A 574 -13.15 26.24 25.88
N GLU A 575 -14.40 26.65 26.09
CA GLU A 575 -15.41 25.79 26.73
C GLU A 575 -15.71 24.53 25.89
N GLY A 576 -15.75 24.66 24.56
CA GLY A 576 -15.95 23.53 23.65
C GLY A 576 -14.74 22.58 23.60
N LEU A 577 -13.53 23.11 23.77
CA LEU A 577 -12.29 22.32 23.86
C LEU A 577 -12.16 21.60 25.21
N LEU A 578 -12.59 22.23 26.31
CA LEU A 578 -12.65 21.64 27.65
C LEU A 578 -13.67 20.51 27.75
N LYS A 579 -14.89 20.69 27.22
CA LYS A 579 -15.92 19.63 27.16
C LYS A 579 -15.46 18.40 26.37
N LYS A 580 -14.57 18.59 25.40
CA LYS A 580 -13.95 17.52 24.61
C LYS A 580 -12.67 16.97 25.24
N GLY A 581 -12.29 17.47 26.42
CA GLY A 581 -11.11 17.06 27.16
C GLY A 581 -9.80 17.20 26.36
N LYS A 582 -9.64 18.30 25.59
CA LYS A 582 -8.51 18.45 24.66
C LYS A 582 -7.21 18.97 25.29
N PHE A 583 -7.27 19.65 26.43
CA PHE A 583 -6.10 20.21 27.12
C PHE A 583 -6.30 20.20 28.65
N ASP A 584 -5.20 20.24 29.39
CA ASP A 584 -5.13 20.16 30.86
C ASP A 584 -4.55 21.44 31.49
N GLU A 585 -3.95 22.32 30.71
CA GLU A 585 -3.33 23.58 31.16
C GLU A 585 -3.36 24.62 30.03
N ILE A 586 -3.52 25.91 30.35
CA ILE A 586 -3.34 27.02 29.40
C ILE A 586 -2.10 27.83 29.79
N VAL A 587 -1.22 28.08 28.83
CA VAL A 587 -0.09 29.01 28.97
C VAL A 587 -0.38 30.26 28.15
N MET A 588 -0.46 31.41 28.79
CA MET A 588 -0.67 32.70 28.13
C MET A 588 0.67 33.42 27.94
N THR A 589 0.95 33.84 26.71
CA THR A 589 2.19 34.55 26.33
C THR A 589 1.97 36.03 26.04
N LYS A 590 0.71 36.49 26.03
CA LYS A 590 0.32 37.86 25.67
C LYS A 590 0.28 38.76 26.91
N GLU A 591 1.28 39.63 27.07
CA GLU A 591 1.41 40.57 28.21
C GLU A 591 0.28 41.59 28.31
N LYS A 592 -0.30 41.99 27.17
CA LYS A 592 -1.46 42.88 27.07
C LYS A 592 -2.70 42.09 26.65
N THR A 593 -3.06 41.08 27.43
CA THR A 593 -4.42 40.55 27.36
C THR A 593 -5.31 41.53 28.12
N GLU A 594 -6.37 42.06 27.50
CA GLU A 594 -7.35 42.88 28.22
C GLU A 594 -7.78 42.13 29.48
N PHE A 595 -7.78 42.82 30.63
CA PHE A 595 -8.11 42.23 31.93
C PHE A 595 -9.43 41.44 31.89
N GLU A 596 -10.36 41.88 31.05
CA GLU A 596 -11.63 41.20 30.74
C GLU A 596 -11.46 39.81 30.13
N ILE A 597 -10.59 39.66 29.14
CA ILE A 597 -10.33 38.38 28.45
C ILE A 597 -9.69 37.39 29.43
N LEU A 598 -8.71 37.83 30.23
CA LEU A 598 -8.08 36.99 31.25
C LEU A 598 -9.09 36.52 32.31
N ASN A 599 -9.95 37.42 32.79
CA ASN A 599 -11.02 37.07 33.74
C ASN A 599 -12.04 36.11 33.13
N ARG A 600 -12.39 36.29 31.85
CA ARG A 600 -13.29 35.39 31.13
C ARG A 600 -12.70 34.00 30.97
N ILE A 601 -11.41 33.90 30.63
CA ILE A 601 -10.69 32.63 30.52
C ILE A 601 -10.67 31.93 31.88
N LYS A 602 -10.24 32.63 32.95
CA LYS A 602 -10.24 32.09 34.32
C LYS A 602 -11.61 31.57 34.75
N LYS A 603 -12.67 32.37 34.57
CA LYS A 603 -14.05 31.97 34.90
C LYS A 603 -14.52 30.72 34.13
N ILE A 604 -14.05 30.52 32.89
CA ILE A 604 -14.34 29.32 32.12
C ILE A 604 -13.52 28.14 32.64
N THR A 605 -12.22 28.31 32.87
CA THR A 605 -11.32 27.22 33.28
C THR A 605 -11.51 26.77 34.73
N ASP A 606 -11.90 27.67 35.63
CA ASP A 606 -12.19 27.37 37.05
C ASP A 606 -13.36 26.40 37.19
N ARG A 607 -14.38 26.51 36.32
CA ARG A 607 -15.51 25.57 36.26
C ARG A 607 -15.11 24.14 35.91
N TYR A 608 -13.93 23.95 35.32
CA TYR A 608 -13.40 22.66 34.89
C TYR A 608 -12.10 22.26 35.63
N ASN A 609 -11.70 23.02 36.66
CA ASN A 609 -10.48 22.81 37.44
C ASN A 609 -9.19 22.75 36.58
N VAL A 610 -9.11 23.61 35.55
CA VAL A 610 -7.95 23.68 34.65
C VAL A 610 -7.06 24.88 34.99
N PRO A 611 -5.77 24.69 35.32
CA PRO A 611 -4.86 25.78 35.65
C PRO A 611 -4.53 26.66 34.43
N VAL A 612 -4.44 27.97 34.69
CA VAL A 612 -3.99 28.99 33.73
C VAL A 612 -2.69 29.60 34.24
N HIS A 613 -1.62 29.42 33.49
CA HIS A 613 -0.31 30.01 33.77
C HIS A 613 -0.08 31.21 32.85
N VAL A 614 0.32 32.32 33.43
CA VAL A 614 0.75 33.50 32.67
C VAL A 614 2.26 33.49 32.63
N SER A 615 2.84 33.25 31.45
CA SER A 615 4.29 33.27 31.27
C SER A 615 4.71 34.65 30.78
N LYS A 616 5.54 35.35 31.56
CA LYS A 616 6.20 36.57 31.12
C LYS A 616 7.57 36.20 30.54
N ILE A 617 7.73 36.39 29.23
CA ILE A 617 9.03 36.29 28.59
C ILE A 617 9.71 37.65 28.73
N ASN A 618 10.45 37.84 29.83
CA ASN A 618 11.31 38.99 30.00
C ASN A 618 12.63 38.72 29.29
N PHE A 619 12.95 39.48 28.26
CA PHE A 619 14.34 39.60 27.81
C PHE A 619 15.04 40.52 28.81
N GLU A 620 15.93 39.98 29.64
CA GLU A 620 16.82 40.83 30.42
C GLU A 620 17.68 41.65 29.44
N ASN A 621 17.42 42.96 29.41
CA ASN A 621 18.14 44.03 28.69
C ASN A 621 18.88 43.60 27.41
N MET A 622 18.20 43.66 26.27
CA MET A 622 18.86 43.72 24.94
C MET A 622 19.60 45.05 24.67
N ASP A 623 19.85 45.88 25.69
CA ASP A 623 20.61 47.13 25.58
C ASP A 623 22.11 46.96 25.87
N SER A 624 22.62 45.73 26.00
CA SER A 624 24.03 45.45 26.29
C SER A 624 24.88 44.99 25.10
N ILE A 625 24.38 45.10 23.87
CA ILE A 625 25.27 45.12 22.69
C ILE A 625 25.71 46.57 22.48
N SER A 626 26.67 46.98 23.32
CA SER A 626 27.36 48.24 23.18
C SER A 626 28.16 48.24 21.88
N VAL A 627 27.65 48.97 20.88
CA VAL A 627 28.50 49.53 19.83
C VAL A 627 29.45 50.49 20.53
N ASN A 628 30.71 50.10 20.62
CA ASN A 628 31.75 50.87 21.25
C ASN A 628 31.95 52.21 20.51
N ARG A 629 31.46 53.31 21.07
CA ARG A 629 32.03 54.64 20.84
C ARG A 629 32.29 55.33 22.18
N LYS A 630 33.54 55.13 22.62
CA LYS A 630 34.33 55.94 23.54
C LYS A 630 34.03 55.83 25.06
N GLN A 631 35.05 55.27 25.69
CA GLN A 631 35.72 55.73 26.91
C GLN A 631 35.21 55.30 28.30
N LYS A 632 36.15 54.60 28.96
CA LYS A 632 36.58 54.68 30.36
C LYS A 632 35.95 53.71 31.37
N ASN A 633 36.75 52.67 31.61
CA ASN A 633 37.08 52.01 32.89
C ASN A 633 35.92 51.64 33.83
N ILE A 634 35.64 50.34 33.90
CA ILE A 634 35.10 49.72 35.11
C ILE A 634 36.09 48.63 35.55
N SER A 635 36.57 48.73 36.79
CA SER A 635 37.24 47.64 37.49
C SER A 635 36.20 46.61 37.93
N LEU A 636 36.43 45.36 37.56
CA LEU A 636 35.71 44.17 38.02
C LEU A 636 35.81 44.00 39.54
N LYS A 637 34.72 43.55 40.18
CA LYS A 637 34.80 42.50 41.19
C LYS A 637 33.45 41.78 41.41
N ASP A 638 33.58 40.46 41.36
CA ASP A 638 32.84 39.41 42.07
C ASP A 638 31.46 38.92 41.56
N SER A 639 31.60 37.84 40.80
CA SER A 639 30.77 36.64 40.66
C SER A 639 29.68 36.35 41.71
N GLY A 640 28.52 35.94 41.22
CA GLY A 640 27.55 35.13 41.96
C GLY A 640 26.64 34.36 41.01
N LYS A 641 26.86 33.04 40.89
CA LYS A 641 26.02 32.08 40.15
C LYS A 641 24.55 32.19 40.55
N LEU A 642 23.62 32.36 39.60
CA LEU A 642 22.22 31.97 39.79
C LEU A 642 21.60 31.48 38.47
N THR A 643 21.11 30.24 38.52
CA THR A 643 20.25 29.60 37.52
C THR A 643 18.82 30.17 37.60
N PRO A 644 18.12 30.39 36.48
CA PRO A 644 16.78 30.96 36.53
C PRO A 644 15.73 29.90 36.91
N LYS A 645 14.97 30.18 37.97
CA LYS A 645 13.67 29.55 38.26
C LYS A 645 12.56 30.44 37.71
N ILE A 646 11.56 29.84 37.06
CA ILE A 646 10.34 30.50 36.62
C ILE A 646 9.36 30.54 37.81
N VAL A 647 8.81 31.72 38.12
CA VAL A 647 7.67 31.92 39.04
C VAL A 647 6.36 31.79 38.28
#